data_AF-A0A5R9FNF6-F1
#
_entry.id   AF-A0A5R9FNF6-F1
#
_cell.length_a   1.000
_cell.length_b   1.000
_cell.length_c   1.000
_cell.angle_alpha   90.00
_cell.angle_beta   90.00
_cell.angle_gamma   90.00
#
_symmetry.space_group_name_H-M   'P 1'
#
loop_
_entity.id
_entity.type
_entity.pdbx_description
1 polymer ?
#
loop_
_entity_poly.entity_id
_entity_poly.type
_entity_poly.pdbx_seq_one_letter_code
_entity_poly.pdbx_strand_id
1 'polypeptide(L)'
;MSSKTTAALFGAAPRPRLALVAGPQVAAGSQGPDSDAARTMAALGWCASFVDTVRLAVAGGLKADASGFRAVDADGRTGRRVKGERVRLLARCGYLARHASGLVVATEDGHEALRLAEAAGPGVLRDEADVMASVRKARRARQWDSHAEQDAHALPVLPGGGEERRRLAVARNGAERAAVEAEKTRKRTEALMRRARIRDRRKARSEAAREAERTAPRRCCRGVWPLDWRCGECRDLAARGIEDFPALPPGDSDSRTQQDHDNDTDGHTDMAGKRRITVKWITDGLWHATTCGEVYTVVHEDREAWPWVIVAPNGDRIGSPSVIDGEFFAEDVRDIVRRHTGGKPVPGLPADSERAADTAAAPEEAAGESAEGSDAAEAADVPASGDAYNTPTPARAVALDVRETKWVAECDRHGPVSMALNKYGDPVADVSAAYVYTSRDEADDAARLHLDRHAAQDADTMTPDDIDAAQLLNFSRDQWRALGWMREGKVRETADGFTAFDVSPDKADVSAKINKQRVPGLWLAGFVKVYAVAPGVRAFGLTDEGEAAFRLWSQAVRIGAVTEPEKDTKHTAVKDGPYRWLSAGDTWPGEAKAAQAAADAKAKAKAEAAALRKAEEERAALKAATPTDGELAVIDALGREGLDENAAAVLSAAYIGHVITRYRTGATSVRLDEGPNEDERHVSRTYNVNGVEKPITTEADDTLLAIPANLTDATADTWHALCTSVDERYGVYQLDLQAAMDAGRAVLAADEEPEAQESPELWAAREFVQTAEPGTHAEVIEWAGAGLLWQRGDGFGHAGRRVPAARVTPLIEAGTLYRSADGRVYLVKDAKAETTALVMVGGCCSCGTAVEFPRGESRPACTHNGSSGVTGSGAPGTS
;
A
#
# COMPACT_ATOMS: atom_id res chain seq x y z
N MET A 1 -53.58 -45.16 -59.79
CA MET A 1 -52.31 -45.88 -59.56
C MET A 1 -51.28 -44.81 -59.20
N SER A 2 -50.95 -44.57 -57.93
CA SER A 2 -50.06 -45.41 -57.14
C SER A 2 -50.34 -45.27 -55.63
N SER A 3 -50.35 -46.40 -54.93
CA SER A 3 -50.57 -46.58 -53.48
C SER A 3 -49.23 -46.41 -52.75
N LYS A 4 -49.11 -45.52 -51.75
CA LYS A 4 -49.35 -45.65 -50.30
C LYS A 4 -48.32 -46.49 -49.50
N THR A 5 -47.98 -45.92 -48.33
CA THR A 5 -47.30 -46.45 -47.12
C THR A 5 -45.76 -46.49 -47.19
N THR A 6 -44.92 -46.00 -46.24
CA THR A 6 -45.08 -45.53 -44.84
C THR A 6 -43.78 -44.81 -44.38
N ALA A 7 -43.85 -43.79 -43.51
CA ALA A 7 -42.97 -43.60 -42.34
C ALA A 7 -43.43 -42.39 -41.49
N ALA A 8 -43.31 -42.52 -40.17
CA ALA A 8 -44.08 -41.82 -39.13
C ALA A 8 -43.51 -40.48 -38.63
N LEU A 9 -44.39 -39.64 -38.08
CA LEU A 9 -44.10 -38.43 -37.30
C LEU A 9 -44.52 -38.66 -35.83
N PHE A 10 -43.55 -38.62 -34.91
CA PHE A 10 -43.72 -38.25 -33.49
C PHE A 10 -43.17 -36.80 -33.39
N GLY A 11 -43.84 -35.77 -32.87
CA GLY A 11 -44.64 -35.70 -31.64
C GLY A 11 -43.86 -34.86 -30.62
N ALA A 12 -43.85 -33.52 -30.76
CA ALA A 12 -43.25 -32.59 -29.79
C ALA A 12 -44.35 -31.81 -29.05
N ALA A 13 -44.33 -31.90 -27.72
CA ALA A 13 -45.31 -31.35 -26.79
C ALA A 13 -45.26 -29.81 -26.69
N PRO A 14 -46.38 -29.15 -26.34
CA PRO A 14 -46.47 -27.70 -26.17
C PRO A 14 -45.83 -27.24 -24.86
N ARG A 15 -45.01 -26.18 -24.91
CA ARG A 15 -44.41 -25.54 -23.73
C ARG A 15 -45.46 -24.70 -22.96
N PRO A 16 -45.43 -24.69 -21.62
CA PRO A 16 -46.41 -23.99 -20.81
C PRO A 16 -46.22 -22.47 -20.86
N ARG A 17 -47.30 -21.75 -21.14
CA ARG A 17 -47.44 -20.31 -20.89
C ARG A 17 -47.60 -20.11 -19.37
N LEU A 18 -46.64 -19.44 -18.73
CA LEU A 18 -46.81 -18.90 -17.39
C LEU A 18 -47.84 -17.76 -17.45
N ALA A 19 -49.08 -18.07 -17.07
CA ALA A 19 -50.09 -17.08 -16.73
C ALA A 19 -49.82 -16.60 -15.30
N LEU A 20 -49.35 -15.36 -15.16
CA LEU A 20 -49.37 -14.67 -13.87
C LEU A 20 -50.79 -14.15 -13.63
N VAL A 21 -51.39 -14.65 -12.57
CA VAL A 21 -52.71 -14.29 -12.06
C VAL A 21 -52.70 -12.82 -11.67
N ALA A 22 -53.63 -12.06 -12.23
CA ALA A 22 -53.91 -10.67 -11.85
C ALA A 22 -54.59 -10.63 -10.47
N GLY A 23 -53.95 -10.00 -9.50
CA GLY A 23 -54.56 -9.53 -8.25
C GLY A 23 -55.31 -8.20 -8.45
N PRO A 24 -56.24 -7.84 -7.54
CA PRO A 24 -57.37 -6.97 -7.86
C PRO A 24 -56.99 -5.48 -8.00
N GLN A 25 -57.64 -4.82 -8.97
CA GLN A 25 -57.68 -3.37 -9.13
C GLN A 25 -58.19 -2.71 -7.85
N VAL A 26 -57.31 -2.00 -7.15
CA VAL A 26 -57.71 -1.01 -6.15
C VAL A 26 -58.09 0.27 -6.88
N ALA A 27 -59.31 0.74 -6.61
CA ALA A 27 -59.91 1.91 -7.22
C ALA A 27 -59.07 3.17 -7.01
N ALA A 28 -58.95 3.95 -8.09
CA ALA A 28 -58.33 5.27 -8.10
C ALA A 28 -59.13 6.24 -7.22
N GLY A 29 -58.65 6.47 -6.01
CA GLY A 29 -58.93 7.68 -5.23
C GLY A 29 -57.88 8.74 -5.58
N SER A 30 -58.33 9.88 -6.08
CA SER A 30 -57.50 11.04 -6.39
C SER A 30 -56.81 11.57 -5.13
N GLN A 31 -55.51 11.32 -4.99
CA GLN A 31 -54.60 12.09 -4.15
C GLN A 31 -53.51 12.67 -5.05
N GLY A 32 -53.09 13.91 -4.79
CA GLY A 32 -52.06 14.60 -5.57
C GLY A 32 -50.74 13.82 -5.61
N PRO A 33 -49.74 14.24 -6.42
CA PRO A 33 -48.47 13.53 -6.55
C PRO A 33 -47.90 13.24 -5.17
N ASP A 34 -47.64 11.96 -4.88
CA ASP A 34 -47.09 11.51 -3.62
C ASP A 34 -45.84 12.35 -3.32
N SER A 35 -45.92 13.18 -2.28
CA SER A 35 -44.95 14.27 -2.05
C SER A 35 -43.51 13.78 -1.89
N ASP A 36 -43.35 12.50 -1.53
CA ASP A 36 -42.06 11.83 -1.38
C ASP A 36 -41.53 11.26 -2.70
N ALA A 37 -42.40 10.76 -3.59
CA ALA A 37 -42.00 10.35 -4.93
C ALA A 37 -41.53 11.55 -5.75
N ALA A 38 -42.27 12.67 -5.70
CA ALA A 38 -41.88 13.91 -6.35
C ALA A 38 -40.54 14.46 -5.82
N ARG A 39 -40.33 14.43 -4.50
CA ARG A 39 -39.08 14.88 -3.87
C ARG A 39 -37.90 14.00 -4.26
N THR A 40 -38.07 12.68 -4.25
CA THR A 40 -37.05 11.71 -4.64
C THR A 40 -36.67 11.87 -6.11
N MET A 41 -37.67 11.99 -7.00
CA MET A 41 -37.43 12.20 -8.43
C MET A 41 -36.76 13.54 -8.73
N ALA A 42 -37.11 14.61 -8.00
CA ALA A 42 -36.44 15.90 -8.10
C ALA A 42 -34.96 15.79 -7.69
N ALA A 43 -34.65 15.04 -6.62
CA ALA A 43 -33.28 14.80 -6.17
C ALA A 43 -32.47 13.95 -7.16
N LEU A 44 -33.10 12.97 -7.82
CA LEU A 44 -32.47 12.18 -8.88
C LEU A 44 -32.15 12.99 -10.14
N GLY A 45 -32.90 14.06 -10.38
CA GLY A 45 -32.69 14.96 -11.51
C GLY A 45 -32.89 14.27 -12.87
N TRP A 46 -33.83 13.33 -12.98
CA TRP A 46 -34.12 12.62 -14.22
C TRP A 46 -34.86 13.48 -15.25
N CYS A 47 -34.71 13.13 -16.53
CA CYS A 47 -35.49 13.69 -17.62
C CYS A 47 -36.43 12.62 -18.23
N ALA A 48 -37.45 13.05 -18.98
CA ALA A 48 -38.40 12.16 -19.67
C ALA A 48 -37.71 11.10 -20.52
N SER A 49 -36.64 11.51 -21.20
CA SER A 49 -35.78 10.66 -22.00
C SER A 49 -35.13 9.48 -21.23
N PHE A 50 -34.82 9.65 -19.94
CA PHE A 50 -34.32 8.57 -19.09
C PHE A 50 -35.44 7.61 -18.71
N VAL A 51 -36.60 8.16 -18.31
CA VAL A 51 -37.82 7.39 -18.01
C VAL A 51 -38.20 6.50 -19.19
N ASP A 52 -38.24 7.03 -20.41
CA ASP A 52 -38.54 6.26 -21.61
C ASP A 52 -37.54 5.13 -21.86
N THR A 53 -36.27 5.35 -21.55
CA THR A 53 -35.21 4.35 -21.76
C THR A 53 -35.32 3.21 -20.76
N VAL A 54 -35.61 3.53 -19.49
CA VAL A 54 -35.86 2.53 -18.46
C VAL A 54 -37.15 1.77 -18.74
N ARG A 55 -38.23 2.46 -19.15
CA ARG A 55 -39.49 1.83 -19.57
C ARG A 55 -39.29 0.84 -20.72
N LEU A 56 -38.48 1.18 -21.72
CA LEU A 56 -38.09 0.25 -22.78
C LEU A 56 -37.35 -0.98 -22.25
N ALA A 57 -36.44 -0.80 -21.29
CA ALA A 57 -35.69 -1.91 -20.68
C ALA A 57 -36.60 -2.81 -19.81
N VAL A 58 -37.54 -2.23 -19.04
CA VAL A 58 -38.56 -2.95 -18.26
C VAL A 58 -39.45 -3.82 -19.17
N ALA A 59 -39.84 -3.29 -20.32
CA ALA A 59 -40.62 -4.02 -21.32
C ALA A 59 -39.81 -5.09 -22.08
N GLY A 60 -38.51 -5.27 -21.78
CA GLY A 60 -37.62 -6.16 -22.52
C GLY A 60 -37.32 -5.68 -23.95
N GLY A 61 -37.66 -4.44 -24.27
CA GLY A 61 -37.58 -3.84 -25.59
C GLY A 61 -36.27 -3.12 -25.87
N LEU A 62 -35.22 -3.26 -25.05
CA LEU A 62 -33.93 -2.59 -25.27
C LEU A 62 -32.82 -3.62 -25.53
N LYS A 63 -32.16 -3.53 -26.69
CA LYS A 63 -31.08 -4.46 -27.10
C LYS A 63 -29.78 -3.72 -27.41
N ALA A 64 -28.67 -4.29 -26.98
CA ALA A 64 -27.33 -3.86 -27.37
C ALA A 64 -26.86 -4.66 -28.60
N ASP A 65 -26.43 -3.96 -29.65
CA ASP A 65 -25.83 -4.52 -30.86
C ASP A 65 -24.41 -3.95 -31.09
N ALA A 66 -23.71 -4.45 -32.11
CA ALA A 66 -22.36 -3.97 -32.45
C ALA A 66 -22.33 -2.48 -32.86
N SER A 67 -23.47 -1.90 -33.25
CA SER A 67 -23.63 -0.52 -33.69
C SER A 67 -24.15 0.44 -32.60
N GLY A 68 -24.50 -0.06 -31.41
CA GLY A 68 -25.06 0.74 -30.31
C GLY A 68 -26.26 0.08 -29.62
N PHE A 69 -27.26 0.87 -29.24
CA PHE A 69 -28.45 0.42 -28.53
C PHE A 69 -29.72 0.75 -29.32
N ARG A 70 -30.68 -0.19 -29.36
CA ARG A 70 -31.92 -0.05 -30.13
C ARG A 70 -33.13 -0.51 -29.35
N ALA A 71 -34.25 0.17 -29.58
CA ALA A 71 -35.56 -0.32 -29.20
C ALA A 71 -35.94 -1.52 -30.11
N VAL A 72 -36.56 -2.55 -29.54
CA VAL A 72 -37.09 -3.71 -30.25
C VAL A 72 -38.59 -3.50 -30.41
N ASP A 73 -39.07 -3.49 -31.65
CA ASP A 73 -40.51 -3.37 -31.92
C ASP A 73 -41.21 -4.72 -31.68
N ALA A 74 -42.55 -4.71 -31.58
CA ALA A 74 -43.36 -5.90 -31.27
C ALA A 74 -43.13 -7.10 -32.22
N ASP A 75 -42.68 -6.84 -33.45
CA ASP A 75 -42.37 -7.86 -34.46
C ASP A 75 -40.93 -8.42 -34.37
N GLY A 76 -40.17 -8.06 -33.32
CA GLY A 76 -38.80 -8.54 -33.09
C GLY A 76 -37.73 -7.97 -34.05
N ARG A 77 -38.11 -7.03 -34.93
CA ARG A 77 -37.19 -6.30 -35.79
C ARG A 77 -36.54 -5.14 -35.02
N THR A 78 -35.28 -4.85 -35.32
CA THR A 78 -34.52 -3.76 -34.66
C THR A 78 -35.10 -2.40 -35.04
N GLY A 79 -35.73 -1.74 -34.07
CA GLY A 79 -36.37 -0.44 -34.21
C GLY A 79 -35.44 0.76 -33.97
N ARG A 80 -36.04 1.86 -33.48
CA ARG A 80 -35.41 3.19 -33.29
C ARG A 80 -34.09 3.11 -32.48
N ARG A 81 -33.06 3.83 -32.95
CA ARG A 81 -31.79 3.98 -32.20
C ARG A 81 -32.00 4.77 -30.92
N VAL A 82 -31.47 4.24 -29.81
CA VAL A 82 -31.39 4.93 -28.53
C VAL A 82 -29.97 5.46 -28.35
N LYS A 83 -29.82 6.69 -27.86
CA LYS A 83 -28.50 7.29 -27.63
C LYS A 83 -27.70 6.42 -26.65
N GLY A 84 -26.56 5.88 -27.08
CA GLY A 84 -25.80 4.94 -26.27
C GLY A 84 -25.18 5.54 -25.01
N GLU A 85 -24.88 6.85 -25.03
CA GLU A 85 -24.42 7.58 -23.84
C GLU A 85 -25.42 7.46 -22.69
N ARG A 86 -26.73 7.58 -22.98
CA ARG A 86 -27.82 7.49 -22.01
C ARG A 86 -27.88 6.11 -21.35
N VAL A 87 -27.83 5.06 -22.17
CA VAL A 87 -27.90 3.67 -21.68
C VAL A 87 -26.69 3.35 -20.81
N ARG A 88 -25.49 3.79 -21.22
CA ARG A 88 -24.27 3.58 -20.44
C ARG A 88 -24.30 4.33 -19.11
N LEU A 89 -24.81 5.55 -19.10
CA LEU A 89 -24.93 6.37 -17.90
C LEU A 89 -25.90 5.74 -16.89
N LEU A 90 -27.10 5.35 -17.33
CA LEU A 90 -28.07 4.65 -16.50
C LEU A 90 -27.55 3.30 -16.00
N ALA A 91 -26.81 2.55 -16.83
CA ALA A 91 -26.22 1.29 -16.42
C ALA A 91 -25.13 1.46 -15.35
N ARG A 92 -24.29 2.49 -15.47
CA ARG A 92 -23.23 2.77 -14.48
C ARG A 92 -23.75 3.33 -13.16
N CYS A 93 -24.94 3.91 -13.17
CA CYS A 93 -25.63 4.34 -11.96
C CYS A 93 -26.55 3.26 -11.39
N GLY A 94 -26.43 2.01 -11.89
CA GLY A 94 -27.10 0.86 -11.32
C GLY A 94 -28.55 0.65 -11.75
N TYR A 95 -29.13 1.50 -12.61
CA TYR A 95 -30.52 1.41 -13.05
C TYR A 95 -30.77 0.40 -14.17
N LEU A 96 -29.73 0.09 -14.95
CA LEU A 96 -29.80 -0.87 -16.06
C LEU A 96 -28.67 -1.89 -15.96
N ALA A 97 -28.94 -3.12 -16.39
CA ALA A 97 -27.94 -4.17 -16.48
C ALA A 97 -27.97 -4.81 -17.87
N ARG A 98 -26.81 -5.23 -18.37
CA ARG A 98 -26.71 -5.99 -19.61
C ARG A 98 -26.83 -7.47 -19.30
N HIS A 99 -27.84 -8.11 -19.88
CA HIS A 99 -28.01 -9.55 -19.80
C HIS A 99 -27.10 -10.26 -20.82
N ALA A 100 -26.71 -11.51 -20.53
CA ALA A 100 -25.84 -12.30 -21.40
C ALA A 100 -26.40 -12.51 -22.82
N SER A 101 -27.73 -12.44 -23.00
CA SER A 101 -28.41 -12.49 -24.30
C SER A 101 -28.25 -11.22 -25.16
N GLY A 102 -27.56 -10.19 -24.64
CA GLY A 102 -27.40 -8.90 -25.30
C GLY A 102 -28.58 -7.94 -25.10
N LEU A 103 -29.61 -8.36 -24.36
CA LEU A 103 -30.67 -7.47 -23.88
C LEU A 103 -30.17 -6.56 -22.77
N VAL A 104 -30.71 -5.36 -22.70
CA VAL A 104 -30.52 -4.44 -21.58
C VAL A 104 -31.81 -4.44 -20.78
N VAL A 105 -31.71 -4.84 -19.52
CA VAL A 105 -32.85 -4.98 -18.60
C VAL A 105 -32.74 -3.93 -17.50
N ALA A 106 -33.89 -3.52 -16.95
CA ALA A 106 -33.91 -2.69 -15.76
C ALA A 106 -33.50 -3.53 -14.54
N THR A 107 -32.71 -2.93 -13.65
CA THR A 107 -32.42 -3.51 -12.33
C THR A 107 -33.57 -3.21 -11.36
N GLU A 108 -33.52 -3.73 -10.14
CA GLU A 108 -34.47 -3.37 -9.08
C GLU A 108 -34.54 -1.83 -8.88
N ASP A 109 -33.38 -1.17 -8.83
CA ASP A 109 -33.30 0.30 -8.74
C ASP A 109 -33.94 0.98 -9.95
N GLY A 110 -33.78 0.41 -11.15
CA GLY A 110 -34.43 0.91 -12.37
C GLY A 110 -35.95 0.76 -12.33
N HIS A 111 -36.46 -0.37 -11.85
CA HIS A 111 -37.90 -0.61 -11.67
C HIS A 111 -38.50 0.34 -10.63
N GLU A 112 -37.82 0.55 -9.51
CA GLU A 112 -38.22 1.47 -8.46
C GLU A 112 -38.24 2.92 -8.95
N ALA A 113 -37.16 3.38 -9.58
CA ALA A 113 -37.08 4.73 -10.13
C ALA A 113 -38.13 5.01 -11.21
N LEU A 114 -38.48 4.01 -12.03
CA LEU A 114 -39.59 4.13 -12.99
C LEU A 114 -40.93 4.30 -12.27
N ARG A 115 -41.20 3.52 -11.22
CA ARG A 115 -42.43 3.63 -10.44
C ARG A 115 -42.55 5.01 -9.77
N LEU A 116 -41.46 5.50 -9.19
CA LEU A 116 -41.41 6.85 -8.60
C LEU A 116 -41.62 7.95 -9.64
N ALA A 117 -41.05 7.79 -10.84
CA ALA A 117 -41.24 8.73 -11.94
C ALA A 117 -42.71 8.78 -12.40
N GLU A 118 -43.38 7.63 -12.46
CA GLU A 118 -44.80 7.54 -12.83
C GLU A 118 -45.71 8.12 -11.75
N ALA A 119 -45.40 7.90 -10.47
CA ALA A 119 -46.14 8.46 -9.34
C ALA A 119 -45.94 9.98 -9.17
N ALA A 120 -44.73 10.50 -9.43
CA ALA A 120 -44.41 11.92 -9.34
C ALA A 120 -45.07 12.77 -10.44
N GLY A 121 -45.38 12.15 -11.59
CA GLY A 121 -45.91 12.84 -12.77
C GLY A 121 -44.85 13.61 -13.58
N PRO A 122 -45.18 14.00 -14.82
CA PRO A 122 -44.20 14.54 -15.76
C PRO A 122 -43.65 15.93 -15.38
N GLY A 123 -44.37 16.69 -14.54
CA GLY A 123 -43.98 18.05 -14.12
C GLY A 123 -42.74 18.13 -13.22
N VAL A 124 -42.29 16.99 -12.66
CA VAL A 124 -41.11 16.91 -11.78
C VAL A 124 -39.82 16.61 -12.57
N LEU A 125 -39.96 16.11 -13.80
CA LEU A 125 -38.82 15.74 -14.64
C LEU A 125 -38.15 16.99 -15.22
N ARG A 126 -36.82 16.98 -15.23
CA ARG A 126 -36.02 18.08 -15.76
C ARG A 126 -35.87 17.99 -17.28
N ASP A 127 -35.52 19.12 -17.90
CA ASP A 127 -35.18 19.14 -19.32
C ASP A 127 -33.92 18.30 -19.62
N GLU A 128 -33.89 17.60 -20.75
CA GLU A 128 -32.76 16.74 -21.13
C GLU A 128 -31.46 17.53 -21.27
N ALA A 129 -31.51 18.77 -21.78
CA ALA A 129 -30.32 19.59 -21.97
C ALA A 129 -29.68 19.96 -20.62
N ASP A 130 -30.50 20.32 -19.64
CA ASP A 130 -30.04 20.69 -18.29
C ASP A 130 -29.43 19.50 -17.53
N VAL A 131 -30.07 18.33 -17.64
CA VAL A 131 -29.55 17.09 -17.05
C VAL A 131 -28.21 16.72 -17.68
N MET A 132 -28.13 16.73 -19.01
CA MET A 132 -26.88 16.40 -19.71
C MET A 132 -25.79 17.45 -19.51
N ALA A 133 -26.13 18.73 -19.31
CA ALA A 133 -25.19 19.77 -18.92
C ALA A 133 -24.60 19.50 -17.54
N SER A 134 -25.43 19.07 -16.59
CA SER A 134 -25.02 18.68 -15.24
C SER A 134 -24.09 17.46 -15.27
N VAL A 135 -24.43 16.43 -16.06
CA VAL A 135 -23.57 15.24 -16.31
C VAL A 135 -22.20 15.63 -16.86
N ARG A 136 -22.16 16.51 -17.88
CA ARG A 136 -20.89 17.00 -18.45
C ARG A 136 -20.08 17.84 -17.46
N LYS A 137 -20.75 18.60 -16.59
CA LYS A 137 -20.09 19.36 -15.52
C LYS A 137 -19.46 18.40 -14.51
N ALA A 138 -20.18 17.37 -14.09
CA ALA A 138 -19.68 16.33 -13.17
C ALA A 138 -18.44 15.61 -13.75
N ARG A 139 -18.48 15.19 -15.03
CA ARG A 139 -17.32 14.58 -15.70
C ARG A 139 -16.09 15.50 -15.73
N ARG A 140 -16.29 16.80 -16.01
CA ARG A 140 -15.19 17.77 -16.12
C ARG A 140 -14.53 18.12 -14.79
N ALA A 141 -15.15 17.81 -13.66
CA ALA A 141 -14.58 18.09 -12.35
C ALA A 141 -13.28 17.31 -12.08
N ARG A 142 -12.94 16.27 -12.87
CA ARG A 142 -11.73 15.44 -12.75
C ARG A 142 -11.45 14.96 -11.31
N GLN A 143 -12.51 14.77 -10.52
CA GLN A 143 -12.42 14.28 -9.15
C GLN A 143 -12.13 12.77 -9.08
N TRP A 144 -12.19 12.09 -10.23
CA TRP A 144 -11.99 10.66 -10.38
C TRP A 144 -10.99 10.38 -11.50
N ASP A 145 -10.12 9.39 -11.27
CA ASP A 145 -8.97 9.07 -12.10
C ASP A 145 -9.37 8.44 -13.44
N SER A 146 -10.55 7.83 -13.52
CA SER A 146 -11.04 7.19 -14.74
C SER A 146 -12.34 7.80 -15.29
N HIS A 147 -12.50 7.78 -16.61
CA HIS A 147 -13.78 8.09 -17.27
C HIS A 147 -14.87 7.09 -16.84
N ALA A 148 -14.48 5.90 -16.37
CA ALA A 148 -15.36 4.88 -15.83
C ALA A 148 -16.14 5.40 -14.61
N GLU A 149 -15.40 5.87 -13.62
CA GLU A 149 -15.88 6.40 -12.35
C GLU A 149 -16.58 7.75 -12.53
N GLN A 150 -16.04 8.62 -13.39
CA GLN A 150 -16.71 9.90 -13.70
C GLN A 150 -18.14 9.69 -14.19
N ASP A 151 -18.40 8.68 -15.03
CA ASP A 151 -19.75 8.34 -15.46
C ASP A 151 -20.59 7.71 -14.35
N ALA A 152 -19.99 6.87 -13.50
CA ALA A 152 -20.68 6.23 -12.38
C ALA A 152 -21.17 7.27 -11.36
N HIS A 153 -20.48 8.40 -11.22
CA HIS A 153 -20.83 9.49 -10.32
C HIS A 153 -21.50 10.69 -11.01
N ALA A 154 -21.77 10.60 -12.32
CA ALA A 154 -22.35 11.71 -13.07
C ALA A 154 -23.88 11.85 -12.91
N LEU A 155 -24.57 10.80 -12.45
CA LEU A 155 -25.95 10.89 -11.98
C LEU A 155 -26.07 10.39 -10.54
N PRO A 156 -27.02 10.93 -9.76
CA PRO A 156 -27.41 10.36 -8.49
C PRO A 156 -27.94 8.92 -8.64
N VAL A 157 -27.54 8.06 -7.71
CA VAL A 157 -28.12 6.72 -7.53
C VAL A 157 -29.42 6.82 -6.71
N LEU A 158 -30.24 5.78 -6.75
CA LEU A 158 -31.48 5.73 -5.98
C LEU A 158 -31.17 5.69 -4.48
N PRO A 159 -31.72 6.61 -3.67
CA PRO A 159 -31.56 6.56 -2.22
C PRO A 159 -32.13 5.26 -1.64
N GLY A 160 -31.35 4.57 -0.80
CA GLY A 160 -31.65 3.25 -0.27
C GLY A 160 -31.55 2.10 -1.30
N GLY A 161 -31.19 2.39 -2.56
CA GLY A 161 -31.11 1.43 -3.65
C GLY A 161 -29.96 0.43 -3.53
N GLY A 162 -30.00 -0.63 -4.32
CA GLY A 162 -28.97 -1.67 -4.37
C GLY A 162 -27.59 -1.12 -4.73
N GLU A 163 -27.51 -0.22 -5.70
CA GLU A 163 -26.24 0.39 -6.11
C GLU A 163 -25.68 1.36 -5.05
N GLU A 164 -26.51 2.10 -4.33
CA GLU A 164 -26.06 2.94 -3.21
C GLU A 164 -25.49 2.08 -2.08
N ARG A 165 -26.20 1.01 -1.68
CA ARG A 165 -25.71 0.05 -0.68
C ARG A 165 -24.38 -0.56 -1.10
N ARG A 166 -24.22 -0.90 -2.38
CA ARG A 166 -22.96 -1.43 -2.92
C ARG A 166 -21.83 -0.42 -2.80
N ARG A 167 -22.07 0.85 -3.16
CA ARG A 167 -21.07 1.93 -3.05
C ARG A 167 -20.68 2.20 -1.61
N LEU A 168 -21.64 2.23 -0.69
CA LEU A 168 -21.39 2.38 0.75
C LEU A 168 -20.57 1.21 1.30
N ALA A 169 -20.85 -0.03 0.88
CA ALA A 169 -20.07 -1.20 1.28
C ALA A 169 -18.62 -1.11 0.76
N VAL A 170 -18.41 -0.70 -0.49
CA VAL A 170 -17.07 -0.48 -1.05
C VAL A 170 -16.34 0.63 -0.30
N ALA A 171 -17.00 1.75 -0.02
CA ALA A 171 -16.42 2.86 0.74
C ALA A 171 -16.03 2.45 2.17
N ARG A 172 -16.90 1.68 2.85
CA ARG A 172 -16.62 1.12 4.17
C ARG A 172 -15.39 0.21 4.14
N ASN A 173 -15.32 -0.72 3.19
CA ASN A 173 -14.18 -1.62 3.04
C ASN A 173 -12.88 -0.84 2.72
N GLY A 174 -12.98 0.23 1.93
CA GLY A 174 -11.86 1.15 1.67
C GLY A 174 -11.39 1.88 2.93
N ALA A 175 -12.32 2.39 3.73
CA ALA A 175 -12.02 3.05 5.00
C ALA A 175 -11.39 2.08 6.02
N GLU A 176 -11.86 0.84 6.10
CA GLU A 176 -11.27 -0.20 6.95
C GLU A 176 -9.82 -0.51 6.55
N ARG A 177 -9.53 -0.62 5.24
CA ARG A 177 -8.15 -0.78 4.75
C ARG A 177 -7.27 0.43 5.09
N ALA A 178 -7.78 1.64 4.86
CA ALA A 178 -7.05 2.87 5.17
C ALA A 178 -6.76 2.99 6.68
N ALA A 179 -7.69 2.57 7.55
CA ALA A 179 -7.47 2.55 9.00
C ALA A 179 -6.36 1.56 9.39
N VAL A 180 -6.33 0.37 8.77
CA VAL A 180 -5.25 -0.62 8.98
C VAL A 180 -3.89 -0.07 8.52
N GLU A 181 -3.84 0.64 7.39
CA GLU A 181 -2.61 1.28 6.91
C GLU A 181 -2.16 2.46 7.79
N ALA A 182 -3.10 3.28 8.26
CA ALA A 182 -2.83 4.35 9.23
C ALA A 182 -2.26 3.79 10.54
N GLU A 183 -2.78 2.67 11.02
CA GLU A 183 -2.23 1.97 12.19
C GLU A 183 -0.79 1.48 11.95
N LYS A 184 -0.53 0.87 10.79
CA LYS A 184 0.82 0.41 10.41
C LYS A 184 1.80 1.58 10.31
N THR A 185 1.40 2.70 9.71
CA THR A 185 2.25 3.90 9.59
C THR A 185 2.51 4.54 10.95
N ARG A 186 1.52 4.57 11.85
CA ARG A 186 1.70 5.02 13.24
C ARG A 186 2.76 4.18 13.97
N LYS A 187 2.62 2.86 13.96
CA LYS A 187 3.59 1.93 14.57
C LYS A 187 5.00 2.09 13.98
N ARG A 188 5.10 2.28 12.66
CA ARG A 188 6.37 2.54 11.98
C ARG A 188 7.02 3.84 12.44
N THR A 189 6.23 4.90 12.58
CA THR A 189 6.69 6.21 13.05
C THR A 189 7.17 6.14 14.50
N GLU A 190 6.43 5.44 15.35
CA GLU A 190 6.82 5.21 16.74
C GLU A 190 8.14 4.41 16.84
N ALA A 191 8.30 3.36 16.02
CA ALA A 191 9.53 2.59 15.96
C ALA A 191 10.73 3.43 15.49
N LEU A 192 10.53 4.33 14.52
CA LEU A 192 11.56 5.27 14.07
C LEU A 192 11.97 6.25 15.18
N MET A 193 10.99 6.83 15.88
CA MET A 193 11.23 7.72 17.02
C MET A 193 11.97 7.01 18.16
N ARG A 194 11.62 5.75 18.44
CA ARG A 194 12.34 4.92 19.43
C ARG A 194 13.80 4.69 19.04
N ARG A 195 14.08 4.45 17.75
CA ARG A 195 15.46 4.29 17.25
C ARG A 195 16.27 5.57 17.33
N ALA A 196 15.65 6.71 17.02
CA ALA A 196 16.29 8.03 17.16
C ALA A 196 16.73 8.26 18.61
N ARG A 197 15.84 8.03 19.58
CA ARG A 197 16.17 8.14 21.02
C ARG A 197 17.33 7.23 21.44
N ILE A 198 17.40 6.00 20.91
CA ILE A 198 18.52 5.08 21.20
C ILE A 198 19.83 5.60 20.59
N ARG A 199 19.78 6.14 19.36
CA ARG A 199 20.95 6.74 18.70
C ARG A 199 21.47 7.94 19.49
N ASP A 200 20.57 8.83 19.92
CA ASP A 200 20.94 10.02 20.69
C ASP A 200 21.58 9.63 22.03
N ARG A 201 21.02 8.63 22.73
CA ARG A 201 21.64 8.07 23.95
C ARG A 201 23.04 7.49 23.70
N ARG A 202 23.25 6.81 22.56
CA ARG A 202 24.56 6.26 22.20
C ARG A 202 25.56 7.37 21.85
N LYS A 203 25.12 8.40 21.14
CA LYS A 203 25.94 9.57 20.79
C LYS A 203 26.35 10.32 22.06
N ALA A 204 25.40 10.61 22.96
CA ALA A 204 25.68 11.22 24.25
C ALA A 204 26.66 10.40 25.10
N ARG A 205 26.52 9.07 25.14
CA ARG A 205 27.50 8.20 25.82
C ARG A 205 28.89 8.24 25.17
N SER A 206 28.96 8.26 23.84
CA SER A 206 30.23 8.36 23.12
C SER A 206 30.91 9.71 23.31
N GLU A 207 30.15 10.80 23.38
CA GLU A 207 30.65 12.13 23.67
C GLU A 207 31.14 12.23 25.11
N ALA A 208 30.38 11.71 26.07
CA ALA A 208 30.81 11.61 27.46
C ALA A 208 32.09 10.76 27.62
N ALA A 209 32.21 9.67 26.88
CA ALA A 209 33.42 8.83 26.90
C ALA A 209 34.65 9.55 26.30
N ARG A 210 34.47 10.30 25.20
CA ARG A 210 35.55 11.13 24.62
C ARG A 210 35.98 12.25 25.57
N GLU A 211 35.03 12.86 26.26
CA GLU A 211 35.33 13.89 27.26
C GLU A 211 36.06 13.28 28.47
N ALA A 212 35.65 12.08 28.91
CA ALA A 212 36.35 11.32 29.94
C ALA A 212 37.78 10.93 29.50
N GLU A 213 37.99 10.57 28.23
CA GLU A 213 39.32 10.26 27.69
C GLU A 213 40.22 11.50 27.58
N ARG A 214 39.66 12.66 27.20
CA ARG A 214 40.37 13.95 27.17
C ARG A 214 40.80 14.39 28.56
N THR A 215 39.96 14.14 29.56
CA THR A 215 40.24 14.47 30.97
C THR A 215 41.01 13.37 31.70
N ALA A 216 41.13 12.18 31.12
CA ALA A 216 41.92 11.10 31.70
C ALA A 216 43.42 11.42 31.63
N PRO A 217 44.16 11.18 32.73
CA PRO A 217 45.60 11.41 32.74
C PRO A 217 46.33 10.46 31.78
N ARG A 218 47.22 11.01 30.94
CA ARG A 218 47.95 10.26 29.91
C ARG A 218 48.85 9.18 30.50
N ARG A 219 48.92 8.03 29.82
CA ARG A 219 49.69 6.82 30.21
C ARG A 219 51.20 7.05 30.36
N CYS A 220 51.79 8.08 29.74
CA CYS A 220 53.25 8.26 29.69
C CYS A 220 53.90 8.67 31.02
N CYS A 221 53.14 9.04 32.05
CA CYS A 221 53.69 9.43 33.37
C CYS A 221 53.12 8.62 34.54
N ARG A 222 52.34 7.56 34.27
CA ARG A 222 51.89 6.63 35.32
C ARG A 222 53.11 5.86 35.85
N GLY A 223 53.60 6.27 37.02
CA GLY A 223 54.61 5.52 37.80
C GLY A 223 56.06 6.03 37.74
N VAL A 224 56.35 7.15 37.06
CA VAL A 224 57.71 7.72 37.10
C VAL A 224 57.83 8.68 38.27
N TRP A 225 58.59 8.25 39.28
CA TRP A 225 59.05 9.06 40.41
C TRP A 225 60.58 8.95 40.43
N PRO A 226 61.35 10.07 40.46
CA PRO A 226 60.97 11.43 40.86
C PRO A 226 60.36 12.32 39.76
N LEU A 227 59.76 13.43 40.19
CA LEU A 227 59.06 14.46 39.38
C LEU A 227 59.87 15.02 38.20
N ASP A 228 61.19 14.90 38.26
CA ASP A 228 62.11 15.57 37.32
C ASP A 228 62.12 14.93 35.92
N TRP A 229 61.49 13.76 35.80
CA TRP A 229 61.50 12.88 34.63
C TRP A 229 60.15 12.84 33.88
N ARG A 230 59.19 13.71 34.25
CA ARG A 230 57.95 13.87 33.47
C ARG A 230 58.23 14.66 32.18
N CYS A 231 57.54 14.32 31.09
CA CYS A 231 57.64 15.10 29.85
C CYS A 231 57.15 16.55 30.09
N GLY A 232 57.64 17.51 29.30
CA GLY A 232 57.40 18.95 29.49
C GLY A 232 55.93 19.33 29.71
N GLU A 233 55.00 18.72 28.96
CA GLU A 233 53.56 18.98 29.09
C GLU A 233 52.96 18.53 30.44
N CYS A 234 53.43 17.42 31.01
CA CYS A 234 52.93 16.95 32.32
C CYS A 234 53.48 17.78 33.49
N ARG A 235 54.64 18.42 33.29
CA ARG A 235 55.21 19.38 34.23
C ARG A 235 54.38 20.67 34.26
N ASP A 236 53.96 21.13 33.08
CA ASP A 236 53.12 22.32 32.94
C ASP A 236 51.71 22.12 33.51
N LEU A 237 51.13 20.93 33.38
CA LEU A 237 49.83 20.59 33.98
C LEU A 237 49.90 20.50 35.51
N ALA A 238 50.97 19.91 36.07
CA ALA A 238 51.21 19.88 37.51
C ALA A 238 51.47 21.28 38.08
N ALA A 239 52.23 22.12 37.37
CA ALA A 239 52.43 23.53 37.74
C ALA A 239 51.14 24.36 37.72
N ARG A 240 50.12 23.92 36.98
CA ARG A 240 48.77 24.53 36.96
C ARG A 240 47.84 24.05 38.07
N GLY A 241 48.32 23.21 38.99
CA GLY A 241 47.57 22.78 40.18
C GLY A 241 46.41 21.81 39.92
N ILE A 242 46.40 21.15 38.76
CA ILE A 242 45.38 20.16 38.39
C ILE A 242 45.88 18.78 38.85
N GLU A 243 45.77 18.48 40.14
CA GLU A 243 45.98 17.11 40.65
C GLU A 243 44.79 16.68 41.51
N ASP A 244 44.00 15.74 41.00
CA ASP A 244 43.18 14.82 41.78
C ASP A 244 43.51 13.40 41.30
N PHE A 245 44.22 12.63 42.13
CA PHE A 245 44.37 11.20 41.93
C PHE A 245 43.97 10.45 43.21
N PRO A 246 42.97 9.55 43.15
CA PRO A 246 42.62 8.69 44.28
C PRO A 246 43.68 7.60 44.48
N ALA A 247 44.08 7.39 45.74
CA ALA A 247 44.90 6.26 46.15
C ALA A 247 44.18 4.93 45.86
N LEU A 248 44.86 3.99 45.21
CA LEU A 248 44.34 2.64 44.98
C LEU A 248 44.45 1.81 46.29
N PRO A 249 43.43 1.01 46.65
CA PRO A 249 43.54 0.06 47.75
C PRO A 249 44.29 -1.22 47.31
N PRO A 250 44.87 -1.98 48.25
CA PRO A 250 45.59 -3.22 47.94
C PRO A 250 44.61 -4.32 47.51
N GLY A 251 44.98 -5.08 46.48
CA GLY A 251 44.15 -6.15 45.92
C GLY A 251 44.35 -7.47 46.64
N ASP A 252 43.24 -8.10 47.03
CA ASP A 252 43.20 -9.51 47.42
C ASP A 252 42.81 -10.36 46.20
N SER A 253 43.71 -11.27 45.86
CA SER A 253 43.51 -12.44 45.03
C SER A 253 42.82 -13.53 45.85
N ASP A 254 41.63 -13.96 45.41
CA ASP A 254 41.10 -15.33 45.47
C ASP A 254 39.57 -15.34 45.56
N SER A 255 38.90 -15.76 44.49
CA SER A 255 37.74 -16.68 44.59
C SER A 255 37.17 -17.07 43.23
N ARG A 256 37.28 -18.39 42.97
CA ARG A 256 36.34 -19.29 42.26
C ARG A 256 36.18 -19.13 40.73
N THR A 257 36.57 -20.08 39.86
CA THR A 257 36.15 -21.49 39.67
C THR A 257 34.61 -21.64 39.57
N GLN A 258 33.97 -22.29 38.59
CA GLN A 258 34.17 -23.66 38.12
C GLN A 258 33.09 -24.05 37.07
N GLN A 259 33.47 -24.88 36.06
CA GLN A 259 32.67 -25.84 35.22
C GLN A 259 31.73 -25.32 34.10
N ASP A 260 31.61 -25.94 32.91
CA ASP A 260 32.23 -27.16 32.34
C ASP A 260 32.15 -27.18 30.79
N HIS A 261 33.07 -27.96 30.19
CA HIS A 261 33.12 -28.42 28.79
C HIS A 261 31.97 -29.42 28.49
N ASP A 262 31.47 -29.67 27.27
CA ASP A 262 32.10 -30.30 26.09
C ASP A 262 31.19 -30.14 24.85
N ASN A 263 31.76 -29.87 23.67
CA ASN A 263 31.65 -30.71 22.47
C ASN A 263 32.33 -30.02 21.27
N ASP A 264 33.54 -30.49 20.96
CA ASP A 264 34.14 -30.40 19.64
C ASP A 264 33.45 -31.41 18.71
N THR A 265 33.04 -30.96 17.52
CA THR A 265 33.22 -31.72 16.27
C THR A 265 33.20 -30.76 15.07
N ASP A 266 34.34 -30.72 14.40
CA ASP A 266 34.56 -30.58 12.96
C ASP A 266 34.28 -29.26 12.23
N GLY A 267 35.37 -28.67 11.70
CA GLY A 267 35.35 -28.10 10.35
C GLY A 267 35.61 -26.59 10.20
N HIS A 268 36.48 -25.98 11.02
CA HIS A 268 36.96 -24.62 10.76
C HIS A 268 38.37 -24.60 10.15
N THR A 269 38.42 -24.73 8.83
CA THR A 269 39.52 -24.24 8.00
C THR A 269 38.98 -23.24 6.96
N ASP A 270 39.71 -22.14 6.76
CA ASP A 270 39.53 -21.08 5.73
C ASP A 270 38.68 -19.83 6.03
N MET A 271 38.95 -19.15 7.14
CA MET A 271 38.55 -17.73 7.36
C MET A 271 39.72 -16.74 7.42
N ALA A 272 40.98 -17.19 7.31
CA ALA A 272 42.13 -16.31 7.19
C ALA A 272 42.19 -15.69 5.78
N GLY A 273 41.78 -14.42 5.65
CA GLY A 273 41.92 -13.63 4.42
C GLY A 273 40.62 -13.10 3.78
N LYS A 274 39.44 -13.46 4.29
CA LYS A 274 38.16 -12.97 3.73
C LYS A 274 37.78 -11.61 4.33
N ARG A 275 37.66 -10.58 3.49
CA ARG A 275 37.22 -9.23 3.89
C ARG A 275 35.87 -9.29 4.61
N ARG A 276 35.76 -8.68 5.80
CA ARG A 276 34.54 -8.69 6.63
C ARG A 276 33.49 -7.73 6.04
N ILE A 277 32.43 -8.29 5.48
CA ILE A 277 31.28 -7.54 4.94
C ILE A 277 30.16 -7.55 5.98
N THR A 278 29.76 -6.37 6.44
CA THR A 278 28.69 -6.23 7.44
C THR A 278 27.41 -5.77 6.74
N VAL A 279 26.39 -6.63 6.75
CA VAL A 279 25.06 -6.29 6.23
C VAL A 279 24.21 -5.78 7.40
N LYS A 280 23.68 -4.57 7.27
CA LYS A 280 22.96 -3.87 8.32
C LYS A 280 21.66 -3.32 7.78
N TRP A 281 20.58 -3.64 8.47
CA TRP A 281 19.27 -3.11 8.17
C TRP A 281 19.15 -1.61 8.47
N ILE A 282 18.55 -0.85 7.55
CA ILE A 282 18.35 0.59 7.69
C ILE A 282 16.85 0.90 7.85
N THR A 283 16.01 0.54 6.87
CA THR A 283 14.54 0.73 6.87
C THR A 283 13.82 -0.37 6.05
N ASP A 284 12.48 -0.43 6.08
CA ASP A 284 11.73 -1.39 5.24
C ASP A 284 11.97 -1.11 3.76
N GLY A 285 12.63 -2.05 3.09
CA GLY A 285 13.04 -1.93 1.69
C GLY A 285 14.44 -1.34 1.48
N LEU A 286 15.25 -1.14 2.55
CA LEU A 286 16.60 -0.58 2.45
C LEU A 286 17.57 -1.18 3.49
N TRP A 287 18.68 -1.74 3.02
CA TRP A 287 19.78 -2.22 3.85
C TRP A 287 21.11 -1.72 3.31
N HIS A 288 22.14 -1.69 4.16
CA HIS A 288 23.49 -1.37 3.75
C HIS A 288 24.40 -2.57 3.95
N ALA A 289 25.20 -2.90 2.95
CA ALA A 289 26.35 -3.79 3.11
C ALA A 289 27.63 -2.94 3.11
N THR A 290 28.39 -2.98 4.19
CA THR A 290 29.59 -2.16 4.37
C THR A 290 30.84 -3.01 4.35
N THR A 291 31.82 -2.60 3.54
CA THR A 291 33.15 -3.21 3.47
C THR A 291 34.19 -2.13 3.17
N CYS A 292 35.30 -2.13 3.91
CA CYS A 292 36.41 -1.17 3.71
C CYS A 292 36.01 0.33 3.67
N GLY A 293 34.93 0.72 4.36
CA GLY A 293 34.42 2.10 4.36
C GLY A 293 33.46 2.43 3.21
N GLU A 294 33.32 1.54 2.23
CA GLU A 294 32.34 1.63 1.15
C GLU A 294 30.98 1.09 1.59
N VAL A 295 29.92 1.75 1.14
CA VAL A 295 28.53 1.41 1.48
C VAL A 295 27.79 1.00 0.22
N TYR A 296 27.40 -0.27 0.17
CA TYR A 296 26.54 -0.84 -0.85
C TYR A 296 25.10 -0.77 -0.38
N THR A 297 24.21 -0.30 -1.22
CA THR A 297 22.80 -0.05 -0.88
C THR A 297 21.93 -1.18 -1.42
N VAL A 298 21.28 -1.94 -0.55
CA VAL A 298 20.34 -3.00 -0.92
C VAL A 298 18.92 -2.44 -0.82
N VAL A 299 18.25 -2.26 -1.96
CA VAL A 299 16.94 -1.61 -2.06
C VAL A 299 15.88 -2.53 -2.63
N HIS A 300 14.64 -2.33 -2.19
CA HIS A 300 13.44 -2.96 -2.75
C HIS A 300 12.75 -1.94 -3.65
N GLU A 301 12.86 -2.10 -4.97
CA GLU A 301 12.49 -1.04 -5.92
C GLU A 301 10.99 -0.89 -6.16
N ASP A 302 10.17 -1.95 -5.95
CA ASP A 302 8.71 -1.83 -5.97
C ASP A 302 8.03 -2.93 -5.13
N ARG A 303 7.20 -2.53 -4.15
CA ARG A 303 6.64 -3.41 -3.09
C ARG A 303 5.64 -4.46 -3.57
N GLU A 304 5.21 -4.40 -4.84
CA GLU A 304 4.15 -5.27 -5.36
C GLU A 304 4.62 -6.34 -6.34
N ALA A 305 5.85 -6.28 -6.90
CA ALA A 305 6.24 -7.22 -7.97
C ALA A 305 7.73 -7.60 -8.20
N TRP A 306 8.75 -7.03 -7.53
CA TRP A 306 10.17 -7.27 -7.91
C TRP A 306 11.13 -7.64 -6.75
N PRO A 307 12.24 -8.38 -7.03
CA PRO A 307 13.23 -8.78 -6.02
C PRO A 307 14.15 -7.62 -5.62
N TRP A 308 14.76 -7.74 -4.44
CA TRP A 308 15.76 -6.82 -3.91
C TRP A 308 16.93 -6.59 -4.90
N VAL A 309 17.54 -5.40 -4.88
CA VAL A 309 18.67 -5.01 -5.75
C VAL A 309 19.81 -4.44 -4.89
N ILE A 310 21.06 -4.77 -5.19
CA ILE A 310 22.26 -4.22 -4.54
C ILE A 310 22.90 -3.20 -5.48
N VAL A 311 23.07 -1.99 -4.99
CA VAL A 311 23.65 -0.84 -5.68
C VAL A 311 25.01 -0.52 -5.04
N ALA A 312 26.06 -0.44 -5.84
CA ALA A 312 27.40 -0.06 -5.40
C ALA A 312 27.51 1.44 -5.07
N PRO A 313 28.57 1.88 -4.37
CA PRO A 313 28.75 3.29 -4.01
C PRO A 313 28.78 4.25 -5.21
N ASN A 314 29.18 3.76 -6.39
CA ASN A 314 29.20 4.50 -7.65
C ASN A 314 27.84 4.57 -8.36
N GLY A 315 26.78 3.97 -7.77
CA GLY A 315 25.43 3.94 -8.35
C GLY A 315 25.13 2.72 -9.22
N ASP A 316 26.11 1.84 -9.48
CA ASP A 316 25.91 0.67 -10.33
C ASP A 316 25.09 -0.41 -9.64
N ARG A 317 24.16 -1.02 -10.38
CA ARG A 317 23.45 -2.23 -9.92
C ARG A 317 24.37 -3.43 -10.10
N ILE A 318 24.80 -4.03 -8.98
CA ILE A 318 25.81 -5.11 -8.99
C ILE A 318 25.21 -6.50 -8.77
N GLY A 319 23.92 -6.59 -8.47
CA GLY A 319 23.20 -7.86 -8.43
C GLY A 319 21.91 -7.80 -7.63
N SER A 320 21.15 -8.90 -7.66
CA SER A 320 19.94 -9.09 -6.85
C SER A 320 20.13 -10.29 -5.94
N PRO A 321 20.00 -10.14 -4.62
CA PRO A 321 20.11 -11.27 -3.71
C PRO A 321 18.86 -12.14 -3.78
N SER A 322 19.04 -13.43 -3.53
CA SER A 322 17.96 -14.41 -3.41
C SER A 322 16.98 -14.00 -2.32
N VAL A 323 15.68 -14.23 -2.55
CA VAL A 323 14.59 -13.83 -1.64
C VAL A 323 13.88 -15.09 -1.13
N ILE A 324 13.69 -15.19 0.18
CA ILE A 324 12.96 -16.25 0.88
C ILE A 324 11.91 -15.57 1.76
N ASP A 325 10.64 -15.91 1.59
CA ASP A 325 9.51 -15.32 2.34
C ASP A 325 9.42 -13.78 2.29
N GLY A 326 9.88 -13.17 1.18
CA GLY A 326 9.87 -11.71 0.98
C GLY A 326 11.08 -10.96 1.55
N GLU A 327 11.97 -11.65 2.28
CA GLU A 327 13.23 -11.10 2.77
C GLU A 327 14.42 -11.65 1.97
N PHE A 328 15.46 -10.84 1.74
CA PHE A 328 16.64 -11.33 1.04
C PHE A 328 17.58 -12.12 1.94
N PHE A 329 18.31 -13.05 1.35
CA PHE A 329 19.32 -13.85 2.04
C PHE A 329 20.62 -13.04 2.22
N ALA A 330 20.95 -12.70 3.47
CA ALA A 330 22.07 -11.81 3.79
C ALA A 330 23.45 -12.34 3.35
N GLU A 331 23.63 -13.67 3.27
CA GLU A 331 24.89 -14.25 2.77
C GLU A 331 25.06 -14.01 1.27
N ASP A 332 23.96 -13.99 0.51
CA ASP A 332 23.99 -13.71 -0.93
C ASP A 332 24.39 -12.25 -1.19
N VAL A 333 23.92 -11.32 -0.34
CA VAL A 333 24.41 -9.92 -0.35
C VAL A 333 25.90 -9.85 -0.07
N ARG A 334 26.40 -10.60 0.92
CA ARG A 334 27.84 -10.63 1.22
C ARG A 334 28.63 -11.18 0.05
N ASP A 335 28.15 -12.22 -0.61
CA ASP A 335 28.82 -12.82 -1.75
C ASP A 335 28.86 -11.90 -2.97
N ILE A 336 27.74 -11.23 -3.29
CA ILE A 336 27.67 -10.26 -4.38
C ILE A 336 28.64 -9.09 -4.12
N VAL A 337 28.63 -8.52 -2.91
CA VAL A 337 29.54 -7.42 -2.53
C VAL A 337 31.00 -7.89 -2.48
N ARG A 338 31.28 -9.14 -2.09
CA ARG A 338 32.63 -9.71 -2.07
C ARG A 338 33.18 -9.91 -3.48
N ARG A 339 32.35 -10.37 -4.42
CA ARG A 339 32.74 -10.51 -5.84
C ARG A 339 33.05 -9.16 -6.46
N HIS A 340 32.21 -8.15 -6.20
CA HIS A 340 32.43 -6.79 -6.68
C HIS A 340 33.75 -6.18 -6.15
N THR A 341 34.02 -6.33 -4.86
CA THR A 341 35.23 -5.74 -4.23
C THR A 341 36.50 -6.56 -4.41
N GLY A 342 36.39 -7.82 -4.81
CA GLY A 342 37.46 -8.80 -4.87
C GLY A 342 38.10 -8.98 -6.24
N GLY A 343 37.92 -8.03 -7.18
CA GLY A 343 38.34 -8.12 -8.58
C GLY A 343 39.59 -8.96 -8.81
N LYS A 344 39.44 -10.12 -9.45
CA LYS A 344 40.57 -10.80 -10.07
C LYS A 344 40.88 -10.10 -11.40
N PRO A 345 42.15 -9.83 -11.72
CA PRO A 345 42.54 -9.46 -13.07
C PRO A 345 42.17 -10.59 -14.03
N VAL A 346 41.82 -10.21 -15.26
CA VAL A 346 41.57 -11.10 -16.39
C VAL A 346 42.68 -12.15 -16.48
N PRO A 347 42.39 -13.47 -16.36
CA PRO A 347 43.32 -14.49 -16.79
C PRO A 347 43.45 -14.38 -18.31
N GLY A 348 44.66 -14.04 -18.76
CA GLY A 348 45.02 -14.05 -20.16
C GLY A 348 44.79 -15.41 -20.81
N LEU A 349 44.64 -15.35 -22.13
CA LEU A 349 44.70 -16.44 -23.10
C LEU A 349 45.65 -17.57 -22.65
N PRO A 350 45.33 -18.85 -22.96
CA PRO A 350 46.28 -19.94 -22.74
C PRO A 350 47.56 -19.65 -23.54
N ALA A 351 48.69 -19.69 -22.83
CA ALA A 351 50.01 -19.71 -23.43
C ALA A 351 50.18 -21.04 -24.18
N ASP A 352 50.29 -20.95 -25.50
CA ASP A 352 50.75 -22.07 -26.31
C ASP A 352 52.21 -22.37 -25.98
N SER A 353 52.40 -23.55 -25.39
CA SER A 353 53.68 -24.19 -25.17
C SER A 353 54.38 -24.54 -26.50
N GLU A 354 55.68 -24.26 -26.51
CA GLU A 354 56.66 -24.61 -27.55
C GLU A 354 56.51 -26.03 -28.11
N ARG A 355 56.60 -26.16 -29.44
CA ARG A 355 57.30 -27.28 -30.06
C ARG A 355 57.96 -26.86 -31.37
N ALA A 356 59.19 -27.33 -31.50
CA ALA A 356 60.19 -26.97 -32.48
C ALA A 356 60.00 -27.61 -33.87
N ALA A 357 60.66 -26.95 -34.83
CA ALA A 357 61.46 -27.50 -35.94
C ALA A 357 60.78 -28.13 -37.17
N ASP A 358 61.18 -27.52 -38.30
CA ASP A 358 61.64 -28.13 -39.55
C ASP A 358 60.68 -28.46 -40.71
N THR A 359 60.92 -27.69 -41.79
CA THR A 359 61.08 -28.07 -43.20
C THR A 359 59.88 -28.35 -44.13
N ALA A 360 59.95 -27.62 -45.27
CA ALA A 360 59.52 -27.97 -46.64
C ALA A 360 58.00 -27.98 -46.93
N ALA A 361 57.46 -27.45 -48.02
CA ALA A 361 58.02 -27.01 -49.30
C ALA A 361 57.06 -25.99 -49.98
N ALA A 362 57.63 -25.12 -50.82
CA ALA A 362 56.92 -24.45 -51.92
C ALA A 362 56.52 -25.49 -53.00
N PRO A 363 55.54 -25.17 -53.87
CA PRO A 363 55.84 -24.49 -55.14
C PRO A 363 54.83 -23.35 -55.43
N GLU A 364 55.23 -22.17 -55.88
CA GLU A 364 55.68 -21.76 -57.23
C GLU A 364 54.70 -22.05 -58.39
N GLU A 365 54.16 -20.93 -58.89
CA GLU A 365 53.64 -20.60 -60.23
C GLU A 365 52.48 -21.36 -60.89
N ALA A 366 51.42 -20.61 -61.19
CA ALA A 366 50.97 -20.46 -62.59
C ALA A 366 50.32 -19.08 -62.80
N ALA A 367 50.94 -18.32 -63.71
CA ALA A 367 50.48 -17.05 -64.24
C ALA A 367 49.17 -17.16 -65.03
N GLY A 368 48.41 -16.07 -65.06
CA GLY A 368 47.22 -15.88 -65.87
C GLY A 368 46.84 -14.40 -65.92
N GLU A 369 47.54 -13.67 -66.78
CA GLU A 369 47.30 -12.27 -67.15
C GLU A 369 45.97 -12.06 -67.91
N SER A 370 45.44 -10.84 -67.73
CA SER A 370 44.62 -10.05 -68.66
C SER A 370 43.11 -10.33 -68.80
N ALA A 371 42.29 -9.36 -68.38
CA ALA A 371 41.51 -8.54 -69.31
C ALA A 371 40.87 -7.34 -68.60
N GLU A 372 41.20 -6.15 -69.11
CA GLU A 372 40.61 -4.86 -68.82
C GLU A 372 39.11 -4.81 -69.18
N GLY A 373 38.34 -4.03 -68.43
CA GLY A 373 36.93 -3.76 -68.69
C GLY A 373 36.41 -2.65 -67.79
N SER A 374 36.39 -1.45 -68.36
CA SER A 374 36.14 -0.14 -67.77
C SER A 374 34.71 0.12 -67.29
N ASP A 375 34.64 0.98 -66.26
CA ASP A 375 33.76 2.16 -66.11
C ASP A 375 32.69 2.20 -65.01
N ALA A 376 32.98 3.13 -64.08
CA ALA A 376 32.13 4.18 -63.52
C ALA A 376 30.89 3.81 -62.68
N ALA A 377 31.03 3.97 -61.36
CA ALA A 377 30.06 4.69 -60.54
C ALA A 377 30.70 5.21 -59.24
N GLU A 378 30.81 6.55 -59.18
CA GLU A 378 30.64 7.40 -58.01
C GLU A 378 31.50 7.15 -56.75
N ALA A 379 32.58 7.93 -56.67
CA ALA A 379 33.32 8.20 -55.46
C ALA A 379 32.40 8.87 -54.41
N ALA A 380 32.12 8.15 -53.33
CA ALA A 380 31.77 8.78 -52.06
C ALA A 380 33.08 9.22 -51.39
N ASP A 381 33.20 10.52 -51.14
CA ASP A 381 34.29 11.15 -50.41
C ASP A 381 34.60 10.38 -49.11
N VAL A 382 35.77 9.72 -49.08
CA VAL A 382 36.42 9.30 -47.85
C VAL A 382 37.09 10.55 -47.26
N PRO A 383 36.68 11.08 -46.09
CA PRO A 383 37.42 12.16 -45.48
C PRO A 383 38.80 11.64 -45.08
N ALA A 384 39.81 12.40 -45.49
CA ALA A 384 41.22 12.13 -45.30
C ALA A 384 41.53 11.73 -43.84
N SER A 385 42.16 10.56 -43.71
CA SER A 385 42.87 10.14 -42.50
C SER A 385 43.99 11.12 -42.20
N GLY A 386 43.80 11.95 -41.19
CA GLY A 386 44.81 12.86 -40.68
C GLY A 386 44.22 13.65 -39.52
N ASP A 387 44.78 13.46 -38.34
CA ASP A 387 44.44 14.15 -37.08
C ASP A 387 43.20 13.64 -36.31
N ALA A 388 43.32 12.48 -35.65
CA ALA A 388 42.89 12.25 -34.26
C ALA A 388 42.96 10.75 -33.88
N TYR A 389 44.17 10.20 -33.69
CA TYR A 389 44.36 8.87 -33.12
C TYR A 389 44.88 8.94 -31.68
N ASN A 390 44.12 9.60 -30.80
CA ASN A 390 44.31 9.49 -29.36
C ASN A 390 43.01 8.97 -28.76
N THR A 391 43.03 7.75 -28.22
CA THR A 391 42.07 7.35 -27.19
C THR A 391 42.03 8.45 -26.13
N PRO A 392 40.90 9.13 -25.90
CA PRO A 392 40.85 10.19 -24.91
C PRO A 392 41.14 9.57 -23.55
N THR A 393 42.20 10.05 -22.89
CA THR A 393 42.45 9.78 -21.48
C THR A 393 41.16 10.07 -20.72
N PRO A 394 40.70 9.19 -19.80
CA PRO A 394 39.48 9.43 -19.04
C PRO A 394 39.56 10.82 -18.40
N ALA A 395 38.55 11.65 -18.68
CA ALA A 395 38.53 13.03 -18.19
C ALA A 395 38.60 13.03 -16.66
N ARG A 396 39.43 13.91 -16.10
CA ARG A 396 39.39 14.27 -14.69
C ARG A 396 38.90 15.70 -14.58
N ALA A 397 37.97 15.93 -13.66
CA ALA A 397 37.60 17.27 -13.24
C ALA A 397 37.57 17.35 -11.71
N VAL A 398 38.04 18.47 -11.16
CA VAL A 398 38.18 18.67 -9.72
C VAL A 398 37.87 20.12 -9.35
N ALA A 399 37.43 20.37 -8.11
CA ALA A 399 37.44 21.71 -7.56
C ALA A 399 38.88 22.13 -7.18
N LEU A 400 39.29 23.29 -7.67
CA LEU A 400 40.56 23.94 -7.37
C LEU A 400 40.32 25.20 -6.54
N ASP A 401 41.06 25.35 -5.44
CA ASP A 401 41.09 26.59 -4.66
C ASP A 401 42.01 27.60 -5.33
N VAL A 402 41.49 28.77 -5.67
CA VAL A 402 42.24 29.82 -6.38
C VAL A 402 42.69 30.93 -5.41
N ARG A 403 41.98 31.18 -4.30
CA ARG A 403 42.25 32.27 -3.33
C ARG A 403 41.65 32.06 -1.94
N GLU A 404 41.81 30.89 -1.33
CA GLU A 404 41.40 30.47 0.05
C GLU A 404 39.89 30.55 0.36
N THR A 405 39.12 31.28 -0.44
CA THR A 405 37.69 31.59 -0.28
C THR A 405 36.94 31.50 -1.61
N LYS A 406 37.61 31.07 -2.68
CA LYS A 406 37.11 31.08 -4.06
C LYS A 406 37.55 29.81 -4.76
N TRP A 407 36.56 29.08 -5.28
CA TRP A 407 36.76 27.77 -5.90
C TRP A 407 36.40 27.83 -7.38
N VAL A 408 37.10 27.07 -8.21
CA VAL A 408 36.78 26.88 -9.65
C VAL A 408 36.75 25.39 -9.96
N ALA A 409 35.95 24.99 -10.95
CA ALA A 409 36.04 23.65 -11.50
C ALA A 409 37.10 23.63 -12.61
N GLU A 410 37.96 22.62 -12.62
CA GLU A 410 39.05 22.45 -13.58
C GLU A 410 38.96 21.07 -14.23
N CYS A 411 39.23 20.95 -15.54
CA CYS A 411 39.21 19.69 -16.28
C CYS A 411 40.44 19.52 -17.17
N ASP A 412 41.04 18.33 -17.17
CA ASP A 412 42.27 18.01 -17.93
C ASP A 412 42.05 17.58 -19.39
N ARG A 413 40.80 17.32 -19.79
CA ARG A 413 40.47 16.84 -21.13
C ARG A 413 40.51 17.91 -22.23
N HIS A 414 40.44 19.18 -21.86
CA HIS A 414 40.22 20.28 -22.81
C HIS A 414 41.51 20.90 -23.37
N GLY A 415 42.68 20.41 -22.95
CA GLY A 415 43.97 20.92 -23.42
C GLY A 415 45.16 20.10 -22.93
N PRO A 416 46.40 20.48 -23.30
CA PRO A 416 47.62 19.81 -22.83
C PRO A 416 47.90 20.04 -21.34
N VAL A 417 47.17 20.97 -20.72
CA VAL A 417 47.14 21.25 -19.28
C VAL A 417 45.68 21.37 -18.84
N SER A 418 45.44 21.15 -17.56
CA SER A 418 44.11 21.29 -16.97
C SER A 418 43.59 22.73 -17.11
N MET A 419 42.33 22.85 -17.54
CA MET A 419 41.69 24.12 -17.89
C MET A 419 40.52 24.38 -16.96
N ALA A 420 40.40 25.62 -16.48
CA ALA A 420 39.26 26.03 -15.67
C ALA A 420 37.98 26.09 -16.51
N LEU A 421 36.82 25.93 -15.87
CA LEU A 421 35.52 25.90 -16.53
C LEU A 421 34.74 27.21 -16.29
N ASN A 422 34.04 27.68 -17.31
CA ASN A 422 33.05 28.75 -17.16
C ASN A 422 31.74 28.21 -16.55
N LYS A 423 30.74 29.07 -16.37
CA LYS A 423 29.44 28.69 -15.76
C LYS A 423 28.61 27.70 -16.58
N TYR A 424 28.99 27.49 -17.83
CA TYR A 424 28.33 26.58 -18.77
C TYR A 424 29.10 25.25 -18.92
N GLY A 425 30.26 25.12 -18.27
CA GLY A 425 31.14 23.95 -18.39
C GLY A 425 32.10 24.02 -19.59
N ASP A 426 32.20 25.16 -20.28
CA ASP A 426 33.17 25.31 -21.37
C ASP A 426 34.56 25.64 -20.79
N PRO A 427 35.63 25.08 -21.37
CA PRO A 427 36.99 25.36 -20.94
C PRO A 427 37.38 26.82 -21.24
N VAL A 428 38.06 27.44 -20.29
CA VAL A 428 38.64 28.78 -20.43
C VAL A 428 40.14 28.74 -20.13
N ALA A 429 40.92 29.45 -20.95
CA ALA A 429 42.37 29.46 -20.84
C ALA A 429 42.89 30.33 -19.68
N ASP A 430 42.10 31.31 -19.23
CA ASP A 430 42.43 32.18 -18.11
C ASP A 430 41.48 31.88 -16.93
N VAL A 431 42.06 31.63 -15.75
CA VAL A 431 41.32 31.42 -14.50
C VAL A 431 40.48 32.65 -14.14
N SER A 432 40.86 33.84 -14.59
CA SER A 432 40.06 35.06 -14.41
C SER A 432 38.71 35.03 -15.15
N ALA A 433 38.61 34.22 -16.20
CA ALA A 433 37.39 33.99 -16.98
C ALA A 433 36.59 32.76 -16.50
N ALA A 434 37.14 32.01 -15.54
CA ALA A 434 36.46 30.85 -14.95
C ALA A 434 35.29 31.30 -14.08
N TYR A 435 34.28 30.44 -13.95
CA TYR A 435 33.23 30.70 -13.00
C TYR A 435 33.71 30.38 -11.59
N VAL A 436 33.60 31.38 -10.71
CA VAL A 436 34.06 31.29 -9.33
C VAL A 436 32.88 30.92 -8.45
N TYR A 437 32.99 29.77 -7.80
CA TYR A 437 32.04 29.26 -6.82
C TYR A 437 32.36 29.81 -5.42
N THR A 438 31.30 29.96 -4.63
CA THR A 438 31.40 30.52 -3.27
C THR A 438 31.78 29.48 -2.23
N SER A 439 31.67 28.19 -2.59
CA SER A 439 32.06 27.07 -1.74
C SER A 439 32.72 25.97 -2.57
N ARG A 440 33.48 25.12 -1.88
CA ARG A 440 34.08 23.91 -2.46
C ARG A 440 33.01 22.96 -2.99
N ASP A 441 31.94 22.75 -2.23
CA ASP A 441 30.88 21.80 -2.57
C ASP A 441 30.20 22.16 -3.91
N GLU A 442 29.97 23.45 -4.15
CA GLU A 442 29.41 23.94 -5.43
C GLU A 442 30.37 23.70 -6.62
N ALA A 443 31.68 23.89 -6.41
CA ALA A 443 32.69 23.64 -7.44
C ALA A 443 32.88 22.14 -7.71
N ASP A 444 32.82 21.31 -6.66
CA ASP A 444 32.90 19.85 -6.76
C ASP A 444 31.65 19.28 -7.47
N ASP A 445 30.45 19.80 -7.17
CA ASP A 445 29.21 19.44 -7.89
C ASP A 445 29.28 19.84 -9.37
N ALA A 446 29.82 21.01 -9.69
CA ALA A 446 30.02 21.45 -11.06
C ALA A 446 31.06 20.59 -11.81
N ALA A 447 32.17 20.23 -11.16
CA ALA A 447 33.17 19.33 -11.72
C ALA A 447 32.58 17.94 -11.97
N ARG A 448 31.75 17.41 -11.06
CA ARG A 448 31.05 16.14 -11.25
C ARG A 448 30.07 16.17 -12.42
N LEU A 449 29.21 17.19 -12.50
CA LEU A 449 28.26 17.34 -13.61
C LEU A 449 28.98 17.45 -14.97
N HIS A 450 30.15 18.06 -14.99
CA HIS A 450 31.00 18.15 -16.17
C HIS A 450 31.63 16.81 -16.55
N LEU A 451 32.08 16.03 -15.57
CA LEU A 451 32.54 14.65 -15.77
C LEU A 451 31.43 13.74 -16.28
N ASP A 452 30.21 13.85 -15.73
CA ASP A 452 29.05 13.08 -16.18
C ASP A 452 28.73 13.39 -17.65
N ARG A 453 28.90 14.65 -18.08
CA ARG A 453 28.76 15.06 -19.48
C ARG A 453 29.84 14.44 -20.38
N HIS A 454 31.09 14.41 -19.94
CA HIS A 454 32.18 13.74 -20.66
C HIS A 454 31.96 12.24 -20.75
N ALA A 455 31.54 11.60 -19.65
CA ALA A 455 31.19 10.18 -19.62
C ALA A 455 30.03 9.87 -20.58
N ALA A 456 29.04 10.76 -20.69
CA ALA A 456 27.96 10.62 -21.66
C ALA A 456 28.43 10.76 -23.12
N GLN A 457 29.40 11.64 -23.38
CA GLN A 457 30.02 11.79 -24.70
C GLN A 457 30.94 10.61 -25.06
N ASP A 458 31.65 10.07 -24.07
CA ASP A 458 32.50 8.88 -24.22
C ASP A 458 31.70 7.58 -24.31
N ALA A 459 30.49 7.55 -23.78
CA ALA A 459 29.61 6.41 -23.96
C ALA A 459 29.30 6.15 -25.44
N ASP A 460 29.46 7.13 -26.33
CA ASP A 460 29.22 7.03 -27.77
C ASP A 460 30.51 6.86 -28.59
N THR A 461 31.67 6.67 -27.96
CA THR A 461 32.91 6.30 -28.65
C THR A 461 33.26 4.84 -28.40
N MET A 462 33.53 4.11 -29.48
CA MET A 462 34.01 2.72 -29.46
C MET A 462 35.39 2.66 -30.09
N THR A 463 36.26 1.81 -29.56
CA THR A 463 37.55 1.55 -30.22
C THR A 463 37.34 0.68 -31.47
N PRO A 464 38.28 0.69 -32.44
CA PRO A 464 38.22 -0.24 -33.57
C PRO A 464 38.10 -1.71 -33.15
N ASP A 465 38.84 -2.11 -32.12
CA ASP A 465 38.78 -3.48 -31.57
C ASP A 465 37.39 -3.81 -31.00
N ASP A 466 36.72 -2.84 -30.36
CA ASP A 466 35.35 -3.00 -29.86
C ASP A 466 34.33 -3.14 -31.00
N ILE A 467 34.54 -2.41 -32.11
CA ILE A 467 33.69 -2.51 -33.31
C ILE A 467 33.87 -3.88 -33.95
N ASP A 468 35.10 -4.35 -34.11
CA ASP A 468 35.39 -5.68 -34.66
C ASP A 468 34.81 -6.79 -33.76
N ALA A 469 34.96 -6.66 -32.44
CA ALA A 469 34.36 -7.57 -31.48
C ALA A 469 32.82 -7.54 -31.53
N ALA A 470 32.21 -6.37 -31.71
CA ALA A 470 30.76 -6.26 -31.91
C ALA A 470 30.32 -6.92 -33.22
N GLN A 471 31.04 -6.71 -34.32
CA GLN A 471 30.76 -7.33 -35.61
C GLN A 471 30.82 -8.86 -35.55
N LEU A 472 31.75 -9.43 -34.76
CA LEU A 472 31.84 -10.87 -34.55
C LEU A 472 30.64 -11.44 -33.77
N LEU A 473 29.98 -10.66 -32.91
CA LEU A 473 28.76 -11.09 -32.23
C LEU A 473 27.60 -11.23 -33.23
N ASN A 474 27.43 -10.27 -34.13
CA ASN A 474 26.45 -10.31 -35.21
C ASN A 474 25.02 -10.69 -34.76
N PHE A 475 24.50 -10.11 -33.67
CA PHE A 475 23.16 -10.48 -33.17
C PHE A 475 22.06 -9.97 -34.10
N SER A 476 21.10 -10.82 -34.47
CA SER A 476 19.88 -10.30 -35.12
C SER A 476 19.15 -9.34 -34.19
N ARG A 477 18.36 -8.43 -34.76
CA ARG A 477 17.47 -7.52 -34.00
C ARG A 477 16.65 -8.26 -32.94
N ASP A 478 16.27 -9.48 -33.29
CA ASP A 478 15.35 -10.34 -32.59
C ASP A 478 16.05 -11.16 -31.48
N GLN A 479 17.34 -11.48 -31.66
CA GLN A 479 18.25 -11.98 -30.62
C GLN A 479 18.60 -10.89 -29.63
N TRP A 480 18.96 -9.69 -30.11
CA TRP A 480 19.27 -8.54 -29.27
C TRP A 480 18.10 -8.15 -28.37
N ARG A 481 16.87 -8.08 -28.91
CA ARG A 481 15.65 -7.87 -28.13
C ARG A 481 15.43 -8.94 -27.07
N ALA A 482 15.62 -10.22 -27.42
CA ALA A 482 15.46 -11.30 -26.46
C ALA A 482 16.47 -11.22 -25.32
N LEU A 483 17.74 -10.87 -25.60
CA LEU A 483 18.77 -10.62 -24.58
C LEU A 483 18.38 -9.45 -23.68
N GLY A 484 17.84 -8.36 -24.25
CA GLY A 484 17.32 -7.22 -23.48
C GLY A 484 16.19 -7.64 -22.53
N TRP A 485 15.21 -8.41 -23.00
CA TRP A 485 14.13 -8.92 -22.14
C TRP A 485 14.63 -9.88 -21.06
N MET A 486 15.66 -10.68 -21.33
CA MET A 486 16.28 -11.56 -20.33
C MET A 486 17.06 -10.75 -19.28
N ARG A 487 17.77 -9.70 -19.69
CA ARG A 487 18.45 -8.76 -18.80
C ARG A 487 17.47 -8.12 -17.82
N GLU A 488 16.29 -7.77 -18.29
CA GLU A 488 15.19 -7.23 -17.46
C GLU A 488 14.43 -8.31 -16.67
N GLY A 489 14.80 -9.58 -16.78
CA GLY A 489 14.15 -10.68 -16.06
C GLY A 489 12.70 -10.92 -16.51
N LYS A 490 12.33 -10.54 -17.74
CA LYS A 490 10.97 -10.58 -18.27
C LYS A 490 10.63 -11.87 -19.03
N VAL A 491 11.62 -12.70 -19.34
CA VAL A 491 11.41 -13.94 -20.11
C VAL A 491 11.09 -15.10 -19.17
N ARG A 492 10.07 -15.90 -19.53
CA ARG A 492 9.74 -17.17 -18.88
C ARG A 492 9.54 -18.29 -19.89
N GLU A 493 9.77 -19.53 -19.44
CA GLU A 493 9.43 -20.74 -20.19
C GLU A 493 7.99 -21.12 -19.83
N THR A 494 7.14 -21.28 -20.85
CA THR A 494 5.75 -21.74 -20.77
C THR A 494 5.60 -23.05 -21.54
N ALA A 495 4.44 -23.72 -21.43
CA ALA A 495 4.16 -24.95 -22.17
C ALA A 495 4.33 -24.78 -23.70
N ASP A 496 4.04 -23.58 -24.22
CA ASP A 496 4.07 -23.26 -25.66
C ASP A 496 5.44 -22.72 -26.16
N GLY A 497 6.45 -22.68 -25.29
CA GLY A 497 7.77 -22.12 -25.57
C GLY A 497 8.11 -20.92 -24.68
N PHE A 498 8.85 -19.95 -25.20
CA PHE A 498 9.31 -18.79 -24.42
C PHE A 498 8.43 -17.57 -24.66
N THR A 499 8.08 -16.88 -23.58
CA THR A 499 7.29 -15.64 -23.61
C THR A 499 7.98 -14.58 -22.78
N ALA A 500 8.11 -13.38 -23.35
CA ALA A 500 8.52 -12.20 -22.61
C ALA A 500 7.27 -11.43 -22.16
N PHE A 501 7.19 -11.09 -20.88
CA PHE A 501 6.10 -10.33 -20.28
C PHE A 501 6.48 -8.85 -20.16
N ASP A 502 5.51 -7.94 -20.23
CA ASP A 502 5.69 -6.49 -20.06
C ASP A 502 6.79 -5.88 -20.95
N VAL A 503 6.79 -6.26 -22.23
CA VAL A 503 7.84 -5.83 -23.18
C VAL A 503 7.58 -4.47 -23.82
N SER A 504 6.41 -3.87 -23.57
CA SER A 504 6.04 -2.58 -24.14
C SER A 504 6.31 -1.46 -23.12
N PRO A 505 7.11 -0.43 -23.47
CA PRO A 505 7.38 0.69 -22.56
C PRO A 505 6.10 1.51 -22.24
N ASP A 506 5.13 1.56 -23.17
CA ASP A 506 3.93 2.39 -23.02
C ASP A 506 2.69 1.63 -22.52
N LYS A 507 2.80 0.31 -22.29
CA LYS A 507 1.65 -0.56 -21.96
C LYS A 507 2.09 -1.72 -21.07
N ALA A 508 1.57 -1.76 -19.84
CA ALA A 508 1.64 -2.96 -19.01
C ALA A 508 0.89 -4.13 -19.68
N ASP A 509 1.26 -5.36 -19.35
CA ASP A 509 0.63 -6.62 -19.77
C ASP A 509 0.77 -6.99 -21.25
N VAL A 510 1.65 -6.32 -22.01
CA VAL A 510 1.98 -6.74 -23.37
C VAL A 510 3.00 -7.87 -23.33
N SER A 511 2.56 -9.08 -23.70
CA SER A 511 3.42 -10.25 -23.84
C SER A 511 3.84 -10.47 -25.29
N ALA A 512 5.08 -10.92 -25.50
CA ALA A 512 5.62 -11.28 -26.80
C ALA A 512 6.13 -12.71 -26.80
N LYS A 513 5.70 -13.49 -27.79
CA LYS A 513 6.20 -14.85 -27.99
C LYS A 513 7.58 -14.81 -28.63
N ILE A 514 8.55 -15.49 -28.03
CA ILE A 514 9.91 -15.63 -28.55
C ILE A 514 9.98 -16.93 -29.37
N ASN A 515 10.76 -16.91 -30.45
CA ASN A 515 11.04 -18.13 -31.22
C ASN A 515 11.62 -19.23 -30.32
N LYS A 516 11.07 -20.44 -30.42
CA LYS A 516 11.43 -21.60 -29.61
C LYS A 516 12.94 -21.92 -29.67
N GLN A 517 13.62 -21.68 -30.78
CA GLN A 517 15.05 -22.01 -30.93
C GLN A 517 16.00 -20.91 -30.42
N ARG A 518 15.49 -19.69 -30.16
CA ARG A 518 16.32 -18.53 -29.85
C ARG A 518 16.94 -18.61 -28.45
N VAL A 519 16.12 -18.86 -27.43
CA VAL A 519 16.60 -18.96 -26.05
C VAL A 519 17.57 -20.14 -25.85
N PRO A 520 17.29 -21.36 -26.38
CA PRO A 520 18.23 -22.47 -26.32
C PRO A 520 19.54 -22.18 -27.07
N GLY A 521 19.49 -21.53 -28.24
CA GLY A 521 20.69 -21.16 -29.00
C GLY A 521 21.58 -20.19 -28.23
N LEU A 522 21.01 -19.13 -27.64
CA LEU A 522 21.73 -18.16 -26.81
C LEU A 522 22.22 -18.79 -25.49
N TRP A 523 21.49 -19.77 -24.94
CA TRP A 523 21.92 -20.53 -23.77
C TRP A 523 23.11 -21.45 -24.07
N LEU A 524 23.07 -22.18 -25.19
CA LEU A 524 24.18 -23.03 -25.66
C LEU A 524 25.44 -22.23 -25.93
N ALA A 525 25.28 -21.01 -26.46
CA ALA A 525 26.36 -20.07 -26.73
C ALA A 525 26.99 -19.44 -25.48
N GLY A 526 26.46 -19.73 -24.29
CA GLY A 526 27.02 -19.21 -23.03
C GLY A 526 26.46 -17.85 -22.59
N PHE A 527 25.66 -17.16 -23.40
CA PHE A 527 25.15 -15.81 -23.07
C PHE A 527 24.01 -15.80 -22.03
N VAL A 528 23.29 -16.91 -21.87
CA VAL A 528 22.08 -16.98 -21.03
C VAL A 528 22.23 -18.00 -19.91
N LYS A 529 21.77 -17.64 -18.72
CA LYS A 529 21.57 -18.53 -17.56
C LYS A 529 20.10 -18.72 -17.23
N VAL A 530 19.79 -19.89 -16.68
CA VAL A 530 18.43 -20.31 -16.31
C VAL A 530 18.32 -20.38 -14.79
N TYR A 531 17.24 -19.84 -14.25
CA TYR A 531 16.93 -19.88 -12.83
C TYR A 531 15.61 -20.61 -12.60
N ALA A 532 15.61 -21.54 -11.65
CA ALA A 532 14.39 -22.14 -11.12
C ALA A 532 13.77 -21.17 -10.10
N VAL A 533 12.69 -20.48 -10.48
CA VAL A 533 12.01 -19.50 -9.61
C VAL A 533 10.98 -20.20 -8.74
N ALA A 534 10.21 -21.10 -9.34
CA ALA A 534 9.19 -21.89 -8.67
C ALA A 534 9.03 -23.23 -9.38
N PRO A 535 8.33 -24.20 -8.78
CA PRO A 535 8.06 -25.48 -9.43
C PRO A 535 7.31 -25.24 -10.76
N GLY A 536 7.91 -25.67 -11.87
CA GLY A 536 7.33 -25.43 -13.20
C GLY A 536 7.47 -24.01 -13.74
N VAL A 537 8.32 -23.16 -13.14
CA VAL A 537 8.55 -21.79 -13.61
C VAL A 537 10.04 -21.50 -13.68
N ARG A 538 10.52 -21.24 -14.90
CA ARG A 538 11.91 -20.84 -15.18
C ARG A 538 11.99 -19.38 -15.60
N ALA A 539 12.94 -18.68 -15.02
CA ALA A 539 13.37 -17.35 -15.47
C ALA A 539 14.72 -17.43 -16.16
N PHE A 540 14.99 -16.44 -17.00
CA PHE A 540 16.21 -16.34 -17.79
C PHE A 540 16.87 -15.00 -17.48
N GLY A 541 18.20 -15.02 -17.40
CA GLY A 541 19.02 -13.82 -17.29
C GLY A 541 20.32 -13.99 -18.07
N LEU A 542 21.05 -12.89 -18.25
CA LEU A 542 22.33 -12.91 -18.96
C LEU A 542 23.45 -13.41 -18.04
N THR A 543 24.39 -14.19 -18.59
CA THR A 543 25.69 -14.45 -17.96
C THR A 543 26.56 -13.19 -18.02
N ASP A 544 27.73 -13.20 -17.38
CA ASP A 544 28.65 -12.05 -17.45
C ASP A 544 29.12 -11.80 -18.89
N GLU A 545 29.39 -12.88 -19.64
CA GLU A 545 29.67 -12.83 -21.08
C GLU A 545 28.47 -12.30 -21.88
N GLY A 546 27.25 -12.74 -21.54
CA GLY A 546 26.02 -12.25 -22.16
C GLY A 546 25.76 -10.77 -21.92
N GLU A 547 26.02 -10.28 -20.70
CA GLU A 547 25.88 -8.86 -20.35
C GLU A 547 26.93 -8.01 -21.07
N ALA A 548 28.19 -8.47 -21.12
CA ALA A 548 29.25 -7.80 -21.88
C ALA A 548 28.91 -7.74 -23.38
N ALA A 549 28.51 -8.87 -23.98
CA ALA A 549 28.10 -8.95 -25.37
C ALA A 549 26.88 -8.07 -25.68
N PHE A 550 25.89 -8.05 -24.80
CA PHE A 550 24.70 -7.21 -24.95
C PHE A 550 25.06 -5.71 -24.91
N ARG A 551 25.92 -5.28 -23.98
CA ARG A 551 26.36 -3.88 -23.88
C ARG A 551 27.14 -3.46 -25.11
N LEU A 552 28.13 -4.26 -25.50
CA LEU A 552 28.98 -4.01 -26.67
C LEU A 552 28.14 -3.87 -27.95
N TRP A 553 27.22 -4.82 -28.18
CA TRP A 553 26.31 -4.77 -29.32
C TRP A 553 25.35 -3.57 -29.28
N SER A 554 24.78 -3.27 -28.11
CA SER A 554 23.85 -2.14 -27.95
C SER A 554 24.53 -0.79 -28.24
N GLN A 555 25.78 -0.64 -27.81
CA GLN A 555 26.59 0.55 -28.08
C GLN A 555 26.89 0.65 -29.59
N ALA A 556 27.32 -0.44 -30.21
CA ALA A 556 27.62 -0.50 -31.64
C ALA A 556 26.40 -0.16 -32.52
N VAL A 557 25.21 -0.68 -32.17
CA VAL A 557 23.96 -0.35 -32.86
C VAL A 557 23.59 1.13 -32.67
N ARG A 558 23.76 1.68 -31.46
CA ARG A 558 23.43 3.08 -31.16
C ARG A 558 24.26 4.07 -31.99
N ILE A 559 25.55 3.78 -32.19
CA ILE A 559 26.45 4.63 -32.98
C ILE A 559 26.45 4.29 -34.49
N GLY A 560 25.67 3.29 -34.90
CA GLY A 560 25.58 2.85 -36.30
C GLY A 560 26.83 2.13 -36.82
N ALA A 561 27.69 1.59 -35.94
CA ALA A 561 28.92 0.90 -36.32
C ALA A 561 28.69 -0.55 -36.80
N VAL A 562 27.51 -1.12 -36.50
CA VAL A 562 27.10 -2.46 -36.95
C VAL A 562 25.68 -2.42 -37.51
N THR A 563 25.40 -3.30 -38.47
CA THR A 563 24.06 -3.51 -39.02
C THR A 563 23.47 -4.80 -38.49
N GLU A 564 22.19 -4.75 -38.09
CA GLU A 564 21.50 -5.92 -37.56
C GLU A 564 21.18 -6.91 -38.70
N PRO A 565 21.65 -8.18 -38.65
CA PRO A 565 21.28 -9.17 -39.65
C PRO A 565 19.78 -9.51 -39.57
N GLU A 566 19.18 -9.82 -40.72
CA GLU A 566 17.75 -10.19 -40.81
C GLU A 566 17.43 -11.53 -40.13
N LYS A 567 18.41 -12.43 -40.04
CA LYS A 567 18.25 -13.78 -39.50
C LYS A 567 19.09 -13.97 -38.25
N ASP A 568 18.59 -14.79 -37.34
CA ASP A 568 19.29 -15.17 -36.11
C ASP A 568 20.64 -15.84 -36.44
N THR A 569 21.71 -15.31 -35.84
CA THR A 569 23.07 -15.83 -35.99
C THR A 569 23.25 -17.08 -35.16
N LYS A 570 23.92 -18.09 -35.74
CA LYS A 570 24.30 -19.32 -35.04
C LYS A 570 25.65 -19.12 -34.38
N HIS A 571 25.65 -19.04 -33.05
CA HIS A 571 26.88 -18.94 -32.28
C HIS A 571 27.43 -20.32 -31.93
N THR A 572 28.73 -20.41 -31.73
CA THR A 572 29.42 -21.63 -31.29
C THR A 572 28.90 -22.05 -29.91
N ALA A 573 28.57 -23.33 -29.75
CA ALA A 573 28.12 -23.86 -28.48
C ALA A 573 29.30 -23.98 -27.50
N VAL A 574 29.16 -23.39 -26.32
CA VAL A 574 30.14 -23.45 -25.22
C VAL A 574 29.68 -24.43 -24.13
N LYS A 575 28.38 -24.74 -24.07
CA LYS A 575 27.82 -25.70 -23.09
C LYS A 575 27.68 -27.10 -23.68
N ASP A 576 28.06 -28.08 -22.87
CA ASP A 576 27.89 -29.50 -23.18
C ASP A 576 26.44 -29.94 -22.92
N GLY A 577 25.74 -30.33 -23.99
CA GLY A 577 24.45 -31.02 -23.92
C GLY A 577 23.24 -30.17 -24.32
N PRO A 578 22.11 -30.82 -24.67
CA PRO A 578 20.91 -30.14 -25.16
C PRO A 578 20.19 -29.38 -24.03
N TYR A 579 19.48 -28.31 -24.40
CA TYR A 579 18.60 -27.58 -23.49
C TYR A 579 17.49 -28.50 -22.96
N ARG A 580 17.32 -28.54 -21.63
CA ARG A 580 16.29 -29.34 -20.94
C ARG A 580 14.94 -28.64 -20.99
N TRP A 581 13.96 -29.22 -21.66
CA TRP A 581 12.67 -28.58 -21.88
C TRP A 581 11.68 -28.83 -20.73
N LEU A 582 11.11 -27.77 -20.18
CA LEU A 582 10.04 -27.89 -19.18
C LEU A 582 8.80 -28.54 -19.79
N SER A 583 8.48 -28.20 -21.04
CA SER A 583 7.39 -28.81 -21.81
C SER A 583 7.58 -30.32 -22.07
N ALA A 584 8.80 -30.84 -21.99
CA ALA A 584 9.10 -32.26 -22.09
C ALA A 584 9.11 -32.98 -20.72
N GLY A 585 8.88 -32.24 -19.62
CA GLY A 585 8.98 -32.76 -18.26
C GLY A 585 10.42 -32.87 -17.74
N ASP A 586 11.41 -32.38 -18.49
CA ASP A 586 12.80 -32.41 -18.05
C ASP A 586 13.03 -31.32 -17.00
N THR A 587 13.54 -31.68 -15.82
CA THR A 587 13.87 -30.73 -14.74
C THR A 587 15.37 -30.44 -14.65
N TRP A 588 15.72 -29.21 -14.25
CA TRP A 588 17.10 -28.85 -13.89
C TRP A 588 17.44 -29.34 -12.47
N PRO A 589 18.73 -29.64 -12.20
CA PRO A 589 19.19 -29.91 -10.83
C PRO A 589 18.84 -28.73 -9.90
N GLY A 590 18.01 -28.98 -8.88
CA GLY A 590 17.50 -27.96 -7.94
C GLY A 590 15.99 -27.73 -8.01
N GLU A 591 15.35 -27.94 -9.16
CA GLU A 591 13.89 -27.75 -9.33
C GLU A 591 13.08 -28.75 -8.50
N ALA A 592 13.52 -30.00 -8.42
CA ALA A 592 12.85 -31.03 -7.63
C ALA A 592 12.87 -30.73 -6.12
N LYS A 593 13.95 -30.13 -5.61
CA LYS A 593 14.06 -29.74 -4.19
C LYS A 593 13.11 -28.58 -3.86
N ALA A 594 13.02 -27.58 -4.74
CA ALA A 594 12.09 -26.46 -4.58
C ALA A 594 10.62 -26.91 -4.66
N ALA A 595 10.31 -27.87 -5.54
CA ALA A 595 8.98 -28.47 -5.65
C ALA A 595 8.54 -29.19 -4.38
N GLN A 596 9.43 -29.98 -3.78
CA GLN A 596 9.14 -30.66 -2.52
C GLN A 596 8.93 -29.67 -1.37
N ALA A 597 9.82 -28.68 -1.23
CA ALA A 597 9.70 -27.66 -0.19
C ALA A 597 8.39 -26.86 -0.28
N ALA A 598 7.94 -26.52 -1.50
CA ALA A 598 6.66 -25.84 -1.71
C ALA A 598 5.46 -26.73 -1.35
N ALA A 599 5.52 -28.04 -1.66
CA ALA A 599 4.48 -28.99 -1.27
C ALA A 599 4.38 -29.13 0.26
N ASP A 600 5.52 -29.22 0.94
CA ASP A 600 5.60 -29.33 2.40
C ASP A 600 5.08 -28.06 3.08
N ALA A 601 5.44 -26.87 2.57
CA ALA A 601 4.95 -25.59 3.06
C ALA A 601 3.42 -25.46 2.91
N LYS A 602 2.87 -25.88 1.76
CA LYS A 602 1.42 -25.87 1.52
C LYS A 602 0.68 -26.82 2.47
N ALA A 603 1.25 -28.00 2.74
CA ALA A 603 0.67 -28.95 3.69
C ALA A 603 0.66 -28.37 5.12
N LYS A 604 1.76 -27.73 5.53
CA LYS A 604 1.87 -27.07 6.83
C LYS A 604 0.85 -25.93 6.99
N ALA A 605 0.73 -25.04 6.00
CA ALA A 605 -0.24 -23.95 6.04
C ALA A 605 -1.70 -24.44 6.12
N LYS A 606 -2.02 -25.54 5.43
CA LYS A 606 -3.35 -26.17 5.51
C LYS A 606 -3.62 -26.74 6.91
N ALA A 607 -2.62 -27.36 7.54
CA ALA A 607 -2.74 -27.89 8.90
C ALA A 607 -2.93 -26.77 9.94
N GLU A 608 -2.17 -25.68 9.83
CA GLU A 608 -2.29 -24.51 10.70
C GLU A 608 -3.66 -23.83 10.57
N ALA A 609 -4.16 -23.66 9.35
CA ALA A 609 -5.51 -23.12 9.12
C ALA A 609 -6.61 -24.01 9.70
N ALA A 610 -6.46 -25.33 9.64
CA ALA A 610 -7.40 -26.27 10.25
C ALA A 610 -7.36 -26.19 11.80
N ALA A 611 -6.17 -26.06 12.39
CA ALA A 611 -6.01 -25.91 13.83
C ALA A 611 -6.64 -24.59 14.34
N LEU A 612 -6.46 -23.48 13.60
CA LEU A 612 -7.08 -22.20 13.95
C LEU A 612 -8.61 -22.28 13.93
N ARG A 613 -9.20 -22.90 12.89
CA ARG A 613 -10.66 -23.09 12.83
C ARG A 613 -11.19 -23.91 13.99
N LYS A 614 -10.51 -25.00 14.34
CA LYS A 614 -10.90 -25.83 15.49
C LYS A 614 -10.84 -25.04 16.80
N ALA A 615 -9.80 -24.24 17.00
CA ALA A 615 -9.66 -23.40 18.19
C ALA A 615 -10.72 -22.29 18.25
N GLU A 616 -11.10 -21.71 17.11
CA GLU A 616 -12.19 -20.73 17.02
C GLU A 616 -13.55 -21.37 17.33
N GLU A 617 -13.81 -22.57 16.82
CA GLU A 617 -15.01 -23.37 17.13
C GLU A 617 -15.10 -23.71 18.62
N GLU A 618 -14.00 -24.20 19.22
CA GLU A 618 -13.93 -24.49 20.67
C GLU A 618 -14.15 -23.23 21.52
N ARG A 619 -13.59 -22.08 21.12
CA ARG A 619 -13.78 -20.80 21.83
C ARG A 619 -15.21 -20.27 21.68
N ALA A 620 -15.84 -20.45 20.51
CA ALA A 620 -17.22 -20.07 20.28
C ALA A 620 -18.18 -20.93 21.13
N ALA A 621 -17.94 -22.24 21.20
CA ALA A 621 -18.71 -23.15 22.05
C ALA A 621 -18.60 -22.78 23.54
N LEU A 622 -17.39 -22.45 24.01
CA LEU A 622 -17.17 -22.05 25.39
C LEU A 622 -17.83 -20.71 25.72
N LYS A 623 -17.87 -19.76 24.77
CA LYS A 623 -18.59 -18.49 24.93
C LYS A 623 -20.10 -18.66 24.93
N ALA A 624 -20.63 -19.62 24.17
CA ALA A 624 -22.07 -19.92 24.13
C ALA A 624 -22.56 -20.60 25.42
N ALA A 625 -21.69 -21.33 26.13
CA ALA A 625 -22.05 -22.04 27.36
C ALA A 625 -22.15 -21.13 28.62
N THR A 626 -21.53 -19.95 28.61
CA THR A 626 -21.53 -19.06 29.77
C THR A 626 -22.76 -18.15 29.77
N PRO A 627 -23.53 -18.05 30.89
CA PRO A 627 -24.63 -17.10 31.00
C PRO A 627 -24.16 -15.66 30.78
N THR A 628 -25.00 -14.83 30.17
CA THR A 628 -24.71 -13.39 30.01
C THR A 628 -25.03 -12.61 31.28
N ASP A 629 -24.42 -11.43 31.48
CA ASP A 629 -24.73 -10.61 32.66
C ASP A 629 -26.23 -10.23 32.74
N GLY A 630 -26.87 -10.01 31.59
CA GLY A 630 -28.31 -9.78 31.51
C GLY A 630 -29.13 -11.01 31.90
N GLU A 631 -28.70 -12.21 31.49
CA GLU A 631 -29.31 -13.47 31.93
C GLU A 631 -29.19 -13.63 33.44
N LEU A 632 -28.00 -13.42 34.02
CA LEU A 632 -27.79 -13.50 35.47
C LEU A 632 -28.64 -12.50 36.26
N ALA A 633 -28.78 -11.26 35.78
CA ALA A 633 -29.62 -10.25 36.42
C ALA A 633 -31.10 -10.63 36.41
N VAL A 634 -31.60 -11.20 35.30
CA VAL A 634 -32.98 -11.69 35.20
C VAL A 634 -33.20 -12.90 36.11
N ILE A 635 -32.25 -13.84 36.18
CA ILE A 635 -32.32 -14.99 37.08
C ILE A 635 -32.39 -14.54 38.54
N ASP A 636 -31.54 -13.59 38.95
CA ASP A 636 -31.53 -13.05 40.31
C ASP A 636 -32.88 -12.41 40.66
N ALA A 637 -33.43 -11.60 39.77
CA ALA A 637 -34.73 -10.95 39.98
C ALA A 637 -35.90 -11.95 40.05
N LEU A 638 -35.92 -12.96 39.19
CA LEU A 638 -36.93 -14.03 39.22
C LEU A 638 -36.89 -14.86 40.52
N GLY A 639 -35.74 -14.89 41.20
CA GLY A 639 -35.57 -15.58 42.49
C GLY A 639 -36.04 -14.80 43.71
N ARG A 640 -36.48 -13.54 43.57
CA ARG A 640 -36.89 -12.68 44.70
C ARG A 640 -38.28 -13.06 45.21
N GLU A 641 -38.43 -13.15 46.53
CA GLU A 641 -39.73 -13.34 47.17
C GLU A 641 -40.60 -12.08 47.01
N GLY A 642 -41.87 -12.26 46.66
CA GLY A 642 -42.84 -11.16 46.54
C GLY A 642 -42.84 -10.43 45.20
N LEU A 643 -42.16 -10.98 44.18
CA LEU A 643 -42.21 -10.46 42.82
C LEU A 643 -43.66 -10.48 42.28
N ASP A 644 -44.11 -9.34 41.75
CA ASP A 644 -45.41 -9.22 41.09
C ASP A 644 -45.53 -10.19 39.91
N GLU A 645 -46.70 -10.81 39.72
CA GLU A 645 -46.92 -11.82 38.69
C GLU A 645 -46.71 -11.28 37.26
N ASN A 646 -47.03 -10.00 37.01
CA ASN A 646 -46.77 -9.38 35.72
C ASN A 646 -45.28 -9.08 35.52
N ALA A 647 -44.59 -8.62 36.57
CA ALA A 647 -43.14 -8.48 36.54
C ALA A 647 -42.43 -9.82 36.30
N ALA A 648 -42.91 -10.90 36.93
CA ALA A 648 -42.41 -12.26 36.74
C ALA A 648 -42.62 -12.76 35.30
N ALA A 649 -43.77 -12.45 34.69
CA ALA A 649 -44.04 -12.79 33.28
C ALA A 649 -43.10 -12.05 32.31
N VAL A 650 -42.89 -10.75 32.52
CA VAL A 650 -41.97 -9.94 31.69
C VAL A 650 -40.52 -10.42 31.84
N LEU A 651 -40.07 -10.69 33.06
CA LEU A 651 -38.73 -11.21 33.32
C LEU A 651 -38.55 -12.62 32.75
N SER A 652 -39.58 -13.47 32.79
CA SER A 652 -39.55 -14.80 32.14
C SER A 652 -39.42 -14.69 30.62
N ALA A 653 -40.14 -13.75 30.00
CA ALA A 653 -40.00 -13.48 28.57
C ALA A 653 -38.59 -12.94 28.22
N ALA A 654 -38.04 -12.05 29.06
CA ALA A 654 -36.69 -11.54 28.91
C ALA A 654 -35.62 -12.63 29.05
N TYR A 655 -35.81 -13.56 29.99
CA TYR A 655 -34.96 -14.74 30.17
C TYR A 655 -34.93 -15.59 28.90
N ILE A 656 -36.11 -15.87 28.32
CA ILE A 656 -36.22 -16.56 27.02
C ILE A 656 -35.43 -15.82 25.94
N GLY A 657 -35.56 -14.49 25.87
CA GLY A 657 -34.77 -13.66 24.95
C GLY A 657 -33.27 -13.83 25.12
N HIS A 658 -32.76 -13.75 26.34
CA HIS A 658 -31.34 -13.91 26.63
C HIS A 658 -30.81 -15.32 26.31
N VAL A 659 -31.53 -16.37 26.71
CA VAL A 659 -31.11 -17.76 26.47
C VAL A 659 -31.11 -18.07 24.97
N ILE A 660 -32.18 -17.69 24.26
CA ILE A 660 -32.30 -18.00 22.84
C ILE A 660 -31.30 -17.23 21.99
N THR A 661 -31.07 -15.95 22.28
CA THR A 661 -30.09 -15.15 21.54
C THR A 661 -28.65 -15.60 21.81
N ARG A 662 -28.36 -16.18 22.98
CA ARG A 662 -27.07 -16.81 23.31
C ARG A 662 -26.81 -18.06 22.49
N TYR A 663 -27.73 -19.02 22.49
CA TYR A 663 -27.56 -20.29 21.77
C TYR A 663 -27.78 -20.15 20.26
N ARG A 664 -28.48 -19.10 19.82
CA ARG A 664 -28.79 -18.87 18.41
C ARG A 664 -28.72 -17.39 18.05
N THR A 665 -27.49 -16.92 17.90
CA THR A 665 -27.19 -15.56 17.42
C THR A 665 -27.88 -15.29 16.08
N GLY A 666 -28.83 -14.35 16.08
CA GLY A 666 -29.64 -13.97 14.92
C GLY A 666 -31.10 -14.46 14.95
N ALA A 667 -31.52 -15.17 16.01
CA ALA A 667 -32.94 -15.32 16.30
C ALA A 667 -33.55 -13.97 16.70
N THR A 668 -34.72 -13.66 16.17
CA THR A 668 -35.47 -12.42 16.42
C THR A 668 -36.76 -12.67 17.19
N SER A 669 -37.38 -13.82 16.98
CA SER A 669 -38.59 -14.22 17.69
C SER A 669 -38.61 -15.73 17.94
N VAL A 670 -39.46 -16.15 18.87
CA VAL A 670 -39.67 -17.57 19.18
C VAL A 670 -41.13 -17.92 19.18
N ARG A 671 -41.40 -19.20 18.88
CA ARG A 671 -42.72 -19.78 19.01
C ARG A 671 -42.88 -20.34 20.42
N LEU A 672 -43.90 -19.86 21.11
CA LEU A 672 -44.41 -20.46 22.34
C LEU A 672 -45.60 -21.35 21.96
N ASP A 673 -45.57 -22.60 22.41
CA ASP A 673 -46.69 -23.54 22.30
C ASP A 673 -47.19 -23.91 23.71
N GLU A 674 -48.45 -24.33 23.80
CA GLU A 674 -49.04 -24.89 25.02
C GLU A 674 -48.25 -26.12 25.50
N GLY A 675 -47.84 -26.09 26.76
CA GLY A 675 -47.15 -27.19 27.43
C GLY A 675 -48.09 -28.36 27.77
N PRO A 676 -47.54 -29.41 28.41
CA PRO A 676 -48.35 -30.54 28.89
C PRO A 676 -49.31 -30.15 30.02
N ASN A 677 -49.02 -29.05 30.74
CA ASN A 677 -49.96 -28.39 31.63
C ASN A 677 -50.67 -27.29 30.82
N GLU A 678 -52.00 -27.25 30.86
CA GLU A 678 -52.82 -26.30 30.05
C GLU A 678 -52.41 -24.84 30.29
N ASP A 679 -51.87 -24.52 31.47
CA ASP A 679 -51.48 -23.17 31.87
C ASP A 679 -50.02 -22.79 31.54
N GLU A 680 -49.18 -23.71 31.05
CA GLU A 680 -47.76 -23.45 30.80
C GLU A 680 -47.46 -23.21 29.31
N ARG A 681 -46.51 -22.32 29.03
CA ARG A 681 -46.05 -22.02 27.67
C ARG A 681 -44.56 -22.37 27.55
N HIS A 682 -44.19 -23.12 26.51
CA HIS A 682 -42.81 -23.55 26.28
C HIS A 682 -42.31 -23.13 24.89
N VAL A 683 -41.00 -22.93 24.76
CA VAL A 683 -40.38 -22.51 23.50
C VAL A 683 -40.13 -23.73 22.61
N SER A 684 -40.83 -23.82 21.48
CA SER A 684 -40.66 -24.97 20.57
C SER A 684 -39.74 -24.66 19.39
N ARG A 685 -39.76 -23.42 18.89
CA ARG A 685 -39.08 -23.02 17.64
C ARG A 685 -38.58 -21.60 17.72
N THR A 686 -37.58 -21.29 16.88
CA THR A 686 -37.06 -19.92 16.76
C THR A 686 -36.99 -19.47 15.31
N TYR A 687 -37.21 -18.17 15.10
CA TYR A 687 -37.23 -17.51 13.80
C TYR A 687 -36.08 -16.50 13.72
N ASN A 688 -35.45 -16.38 12.56
CA ASN A 688 -34.48 -15.32 12.30
C ASN A 688 -35.13 -14.09 11.63
N VAL A 689 -34.32 -13.06 11.37
CA VAL A 689 -34.73 -11.83 10.66
C VAL A 689 -35.46 -12.06 9.32
N ASN A 690 -35.27 -13.20 8.67
CA ASN A 690 -35.90 -13.56 7.39
C ASN A 690 -37.17 -14.40 7.58
N GLY A 691 -37.62 -14.62 8.82
CA GLY A 691 -38.73 -15.51 9.15
C GLY A 691 -38.41 -17.00 8.99
N VAL A 692 -37.14 -17.38 8.83
CA VAL A 692 -36.77 -18.79 8.68
C VAL A 692 -36.83 -19.47 10.04
N GLU A 693 -37.76 -20.41 10.12
CA GLU A 693 -38.00 -21.26 11.27
C GLU A 693 -36.93 -22.35 11.37
N LYS A 694 -36.39 -22.58 12.57
CA LYS A 694 -35.68 -23.82 12.88
C LYS A 694 -35.94 -24.24 14.33
N PRO A 695 -35.87 -25.54 14.67
CA PRO A 695 -36.05 -26.03 16.03
C PRO A 695 -35.12 -25.36 17.04
N ILE A 696 -35.55 -25.27 18.29
CA ILE A 696 -34.68 -24.91 19.40
C ILE A 696 -33.53 -25.94 19.54
N THR A 697 -32.35 -25.49 19.98
CA THR A 697 -31.23 -26.38 20.28
C THR A 697 -31.47 -27.11 21.59
N THR A 698 -31.02 -28.36 21.72
CA THR A 698 -31.22 -29.16 22.95
C THR A 698 -30.68 -28.44 24.18
N GLU A 699 -29.55 -27.77 24.06
CA GLU A 699 -28.93 -27.02 25.16
C GLU A 699 -29.75 -25.80 25.58
N ALA A 700 -30.45 -25.16 24.65
CA ALA A 700 -31.32 -24.02 24.96
C ALA A 700 -32.61 -24.49 25.63
N ASP A 701 -33.16 -25.62 25.17
CA ASP A 701 -34.33 -26.26 25.76
C ASP A 701 -34.04 -26.69 27.22
N ASP A 702 -32.95 -27.42 27.45
CA ASP A 702 -32.50 -27.83 28.78
C ASP A 702 -32.26 -26.62 29.72
N THR A 703 -31.73 -25.52 29.18
CA THR A 703 -31.52 -24.29 29.96
C THR A 703 -32.85 -23.64 30.34
N LEU A 704 -33.80 -23.55 29.41
CA LEU A 704 -35.11 -22.95 29.66
C LEU A 704 -35.94 -23.77 30.64
N LEU A 705 -35.78 -25.09 30.68
CA LEU A 705 -36.45 -25.96 31.65
C LEU A 705 -35.95 -25.78 33.09
N ALA A 706 -34.76 -25.18 33.29
CA ALA A 706 -34.20 -24.99 34.61
C ALA A 706 -34.89 -23.87 35.42
N ILE A 707 -35.61 -22.97 34.75
CA ILE A 707 -36.31 -21.85 35.39
C ILE A 707 -37.77 -21.88 34.93
N PRO A 708 -38.74 -21.99 35.86
CA PRO A 708 -40.14 -22.02 35.47
C PRO A 708 -40.50 -20.73 34.72
N ALA A 709 -41.03 -20.88 33.51
CA ALA A 709 -41.53 -19.75 32.75
C ALA A 709 -42.87 -19.31 33.36
N ASN A 710 -42.92 -18.09 33.93
CA ASN A 710 -44.17 -17.50 34.45
C ASN A 710 -45.03 -16.93 33.30
N LEU A 711 -45.13 -17.65 32.18
CA LEU A 711 -45.94 -17.30 31.03
C LEU A 711 -47.22 -18.12 31.08
N THR A 712 -48.17 -17.68 31.92
CA THR A 712 -49.43 -18.38 32.17
C THR A 712 -50.62 -17.62 31.60
N ASP A 713 -51.77 -18.27 31.52
CA ASP A 713 -53.02 -17.61 31.10
C ASP A 713 -53.45 -16.48 32.03
N ALA A 714 -53.11 -16.55 33.32
CA ALA A 714 -53.37 -15.46 34.28
C ALA A 714 -52.58 -14.18 33.95
N THR A 715 -51.43 -14.32 33.28
CA THR A 715 -50.54 -13.22 32.90
C THR A 715 -50.55 -12.93 31.39
N ALA A 716 -51.48 -13.55 30.65
CA ALA A 716 -51.57 -13.50 29.19
C ALA A 716 -51.51 -12.08 28.64
N ASP A 717 -52.30 -11.16 29.20
CA ASP A 717 -52.35 -9.76 28.75
C ASP A 717 -50.98 -9.08 28.77
N THR A 718 -50.14 -9.42 29.75
CA THR A 718 -48.80 -8.84 29.92
C THR A 718 -47.81 -9.36 28.88
N TRP A 719 -47.72 -10.68 28.69
CA TRP A 719 -46.73 -11.25 27.76
C TRP A 719 -47.23 -11.32 26.31
N HIS A 720 -48.54 -11.30 26.06
CA HIS A 720 -49.13 -11.10 24.72
C HIS A 720 -48.69 -9.76 24.12
N ALA A 721 -48.55 -8.72 24.95
CA ALA A 721 -48.07 -7.41 24.49
C ALA A 721 -46.63 -7.45 23.96
N LEU A 722 -45.84 -8.47 24.32
CA LEU A 722 -44.47 -8.70 23.84
C LEU A 722 -44.43 -9.61 22.59
N CYS A 723 -45.58 -10.12 22.14
CA CYS A 723 -45.67 -10.99 20.98
C CYS A 723 -45.87 -10.18 19.70
N THR A 724 -45.20 -10.60 18.62
CA THR A 724 -45.43 -10.09 17.26
C THR A 724 -46.68 -10.68 16.60
N SER A 725 -47.08 -11.89 17.01
CA SER A 725 -48.34 -12.51 16.61
C SER A 725 -48.87 -13.43 17.71
N VAL A 726 -50.19 -13.52 17.81
CA VAL A 726 -50.94 -14.31 18.80
C VAL A 726 -52.04 -15.06 18.05
N ASP A 727 -52.01 -16.40 18.09
CA ASP A 727 -53.05 -17.26 17.53
C ASP A 727 -53.61 -18.17 18.64
N GLU A 728 -54.53 -17.59 19.43
CA GLU A 728 -55.17 -18.25 20.57
C GLU A 728 -55.94 -19.52 20.18
N ARG A 729 -56.37 -19.64 18.91
CA ARG A 729 -57.14 -20.83 18.48
C ARG A 729 -56.30 -22.10 18.44
N TYR A 730 -55.00 -21.95 18.32
CA TYR A 730 -54.05 -23.06 18.23
C TYR A 730 -53.00 -23.02 19.34
N GLY A 731 -53.13 -22.11 20.31
CA GLY A 731 -52.16 -21.94 21.38
C GLY A 731 -50.77 -21.56 20.88
N VAL A 732 -50.68 -20.82 19.77
CA VAL A 732 -49.41 -20.47 19.12
C VAL A 732 -49.13 -18.99 19.28
N TYR A 733 -48.00 -18.67 19.90
CA TYR A 733 -47.60 -17.28 20.16
C TYR A 733 -46.20 -17.03 19.64
N GLN A 734 -45.98 -15.88 19.00
CA GLN A 734 -44.68 -15.50 18.48
C GLN A 734 -44.07 -14.36 19.30
N LEU A 735 -43.32 -14.71 20.33
CA LEU A 735 -42.66 -13.76 21.23
C LEU A 735 -41.50 -13.03 20.52
N ASP A 736 -41.49 -11.70 20.54
CA ASP A 736 -40.36 -10.89 20.07
C ASP A 736 -39.25 -10.88 21.13
N LEU A 737 -38.07 -11.38 20.77
CA LEU A 737 -36.97 -11.51 21.74
C LEU A 737 -36.41 -10.15 22.17
N GLN A 738 -36.38 -9.17 21.26
CA GLN A 738 -35.84 -7.86 21.57
C GLN A 738 -36.82 -7.08 22.46
N ALA A 739 -38.11 -7.09 22.13
CA ALA A 739 -39.13 -6.46 22.95
C ALA A 739 -39.18 -7.07 24.36
N ALA A 740 -39.04 -8.39 24.47
CA ALA A 740 -39.00 -9.08 25.75
C ALA A 740 -37.76 -8.68 26.59
N MET A 741 -36.56 -8.67 25.99
CA MET A 741 -35.33 -8.23 26.68
C MET A 741 -35.39 -6.76 27.12
N ASP A 742 -35.95 -5.88 26.29
CA ASP A 742 -36.07 -4.45 26.60
C ASP A 742 -37.10 -4.20 27.71
N ALA A 743 -38.23 -4.92 27.69
CA ALA A 743 -39.22 -4.89 28.76
C ALA A 743 -38.65 -5.42 30.09
N GLY A 744 -37.91 -6.53 30.06
CA GLY A 744 -37.22 -7.05 31.23
C GLY A 744 -36.22 -6.06 31.82
N ARG A 745 -35.44 -5.38 30.98
CA ARG A 745 -34.52 -4.33 31.42
C ARG A 745 -35.27 -3.17 32.09
N ALA A 746 -36.44 -2.79 31.58
CA ALA A 746 -37.27 -1.75 32.19
C ALA A 746 -37.80 -2.18 33.57
N VAL A 747 -38.21 -3.44 33.74
CA VAL A 747 -38.62 -3.99 35.04
C VAL A 747 -37.45 -3.99 36.03
N LEU A 748 -36.27 -4.47 35.64
CA LEU A 748 -35.07 -4.45 36.49
C LEU A 748 -34.69 -3.02 36.92
N ALA A 749 -34.80 -2.05 36.01
CA ALA A 749 -34.50 -0.65 36.32
C ALA A 749 -35.54 0.02 37.23
N ALA A 750 -36.79 -0.48 37.24
CA ALA A 750 -37.84 0.02 38.13
C ALA A 750 -37.76 -0.58 39.54
N ASP A 751 -37.21 -1.80 39.65
CA ASP A 751 -36.99 -2.52 40.92
C ASP A 751 -35.74 -2.06 41.66
N GLU A 752 -34.81 -1.37 40.97
CA GLU A 752 -33.87 -0.47 41.61
C GLU A 752 -34.64 0.75 42.18
N GLU A 753 -35.44 0.53 43.23
CA GLU A 753 -35.89 1.64 44.08
C GLU A 753 -34.64 2.43 44.49
N PRO A 754 -34.67 3.77 44.45
CA PRO A 754 -33.54 4.57 44.87
C PRO A 754 -33.35 4.35 46.37
N GLU A 755 -32.47 3.40 46.73
CA GLU A 755 -31.93 3.25 48.07
C GLU A 755 -31.57 4.65 48.56
N ALA A 756 -32.34 5.10 49.56
CA ALA A 756 -32.18 6.32 50.33
C ALA A 756 -31.17 7.29 49.73
N GLN A 757 -31.64 8.19 48.85
CA GLN A 757 -30.98 9.47 48.65
C GLN A 757 -30.81 10.09 50.05
N GLU A 758 -29.60 9.94 50.60
CA GLU A 758 -29.08 10.80 51.63
C GLU A 758 -29.37 12.23 51.20
N SER A 759 -30.30 12.87 51.91
CA SER A 759 -30.60 14.30 51.96
C SER A 759 -30.54 15.07 50.62
N PRO A 760 -31.66 15.67 50.17
CA PRO A 760 -31.71 16.58 49.01
C PRO A 760 -30.80 17.82 49.08
N GLU A 761 -30.02 17.99 50.15
CA GLU A 761 -29.06 19.08 50.34
C GLU A 761 -27.68 18.82 49.69
N LEU A 762 -27.37 17.63 49.15
CA LEU A 762 -26.04 17.33 48.58
C LEU A 762 -25.98 17.07 47.06
N TRP A 763 -27.12 17.11 46.33
CA TRP A 763 -27.15 16.83 44.88
C TRP A 763 -27.61 17.99 43.98
N ALA A 764 -27.72 19.21 44.52
CA ALA A 764 -27.95 20.42 43.71
C ALA A 764 -26.66 20.93 42.99
N ALA A 765 -25.77 20.05 42.54
CA ALA A 765 -24.49 20.46 41.95
C ALA A 765 -24.04 19.66 40.71
N ARG A 766 -24.95 19.00 39.99
CA ARG A 766 -24.53 18.21 38.82
C ARG A 766 -25.54 18.05 37.69
N GLU A 767 -26.11 19.15 37.21
CA GLU A 767 -26.37 19.35 35.78
C GLU A 767 -26.52 20.84 35.45
N PHE A 768 -25.47 21.37 34.79
CA PHE A 768 -25.37 22.62 34.04
C PHE A 768 -26.23 23.84 34.43
N VAL A 769 -25.67 24.74 35.23
CA VAL A 769 -25.87 26.19 35.07
C VAL A 769 -24.52 26.93 35.20
N GLN A 770 -24.28 27.80 34.23
CA GLN A 770 -23.13 28.69 34.06
C GLN A 770 -22.98 29.70 35.21
N THR A 771 -22.23 29.41 36.27
CA THR A 771 -21.81 30.45 37.24
C THR A 771 -20.48 30.13 37.93
N ALA A 772 -19.38 30.01 37.19
CA ALA A 772 -18.11 30.46 37.76
C ALA A 772 -18.08 31.98 37.58
N GLU A 773 -18.05 32.74 38.68
CA GLU A 773 -17.87 34.20 38.58
C GLU A 773 -16.59 34.48 37.80
N PRO A 774 -16.63 35.32 36.75
CA PRO A 774 -15.47 35.62 35.93
C PRO A 774 -14.33 36.14 36.79
N GLY A 775 -13.26 35.36 36.91
CA GLY A 775 -12.02 35.77 37.53
C GLY A 775 -11.65 35.17 38.88
N THR A 776 -12.13 33.97 39.22
CA THR A 776 -11.73 33.25 40.45
C THR A 776 -10.69 32.15 40.19
N HIS A 777 -10.03 31.63 41.24
CA HIS A 777 -9.12 30.47 41.13
C HIS A 777 -9.85 29.19 40.70
N ALA A 778 -11.14 29.04 41.05
CA ALA A 778 -11.95 27.89 40.66
C ALA A 778 -12.09 27.77 39.13
N GLU A 779 -12.31 28.90 38.45
CA GLU A 779 -12.38 28.97 36.98
C GLU A 779 -11.05 28.54 36.32
N VAL A 780 -9.91 28.95 36.89
CA VAL A 780 -8.57 28.55 36.40
C VAL A 780 -8.33 27.05 36.57
N ILE A 781 -8.75 26.48 37.71
CA ILE A 781 -8.65 25.05 38.02
C ILE A 781 -9.53 24.23 37.06
N GLU A 782 -10.74 24.71 36.76
CA GLU A 782 -11.65 24.08 35.81
C GLU A 782 -11.06 24.05 34.38
N TRP A 783 -10.51 25.18 33.91
CA TRP A 783 -9.86 25.24 32.59
C TRP A 783 -8.64 24.32 32.49
N ALA A 784 -7.84 24.20 33.56
CA ALA A 784 -6.72 23.27 33.60
C ALA A 784 -7.18 21.80 33.68
N GLY A 785 -8.27 21.51 34.40
CA GLY A 785 -8.89 20.18 34.45
C GLY A 785 -9.42 19.70 33.11
N ALA A 786 -9.91 20.62 32.28
CA ALA A 786 -10.33 20.36 30.90
C ALA A 786 -9.16 20.33 29.89
N GLY A 787 -7.93 20.63 30.31
CA GLY A 787 -6.75 20.68 29.43
C GLY A 787 -6.75 21.89 28.47
N LEU A 788 -7.48 22.94 28.80
CA LEU A 788 -7.70 24.09 27.93
C LEU A 788 -6.89 25.34 28.33
N LEU A 789 -5.99 25.23 29.30
CA LEU A 789 -5.11 26.30 29.76
C LEU A 789 -3.67 26.08 29.27
N TRP A 790 -3.08 27.09 28.62
CA TRP A 790 -1.70 27.02 28.11
C TRP A 790 -0.92 28.30 28.41
N GLN A 791 0.38 28.18 28.60
CA GLN A 791 1.29 29.30 28.74
C GLN A 791 1.70 29.81 27.35
N ARG A 792 1.60 31.13 27.14
CA ARG A 792 2.06 31.80 25.92
C ARG A 792 2.89 33.01 26.32
N GLY A 793 4.21 32.89 26.23
CA GLY A 793 5.14 33.90 26.71
C GLY A 793 5.14 34.05 28.24
N ASP A 794 4.99 35.29 28.71
CA ASP A 794 4.96 35.67 30.13
C ASP A 794 3.57 35.49 30.79
N GLY A 795 2.55 35.03 30.04
CA GLY A 795 1.19 34.87 30.53
C GLY A 795 0.55 33.53 30.16
N PHE A 796 -0.67 33.31 30.63
CA PHE A 796 -1.47 32.11 30.33
C PHE A 796 -2.64 32.47 29.43
N GLY A 797 -3.19 31.49 28.72
CA GLY A 797 -4.28 31.68 27.77
C GLY A 797 -5.24 30.51 27.74
N HIS A 798 -6.52 30.84 27.50
CA HIS A 798 -7.62 29.90 27.30
C HIS A 798 -8.57 30.48 26.24
N ALA A 799 -8.95 29.69 25.23
CA ALA A 799 -9.89 30.07 24.16
C ALA A 799 -9.69 31.49 23.58
N GLY A 800 -8.43 31.92 23.39
CA GLY A 800 -8.09 33.24 22.83
C GLY A 800 -8.10 34.40 23.84
N ARG A 801 -8.40 34.15 25.12
CA ARG A 801 -8.32 35.14 26.22
C ARG A 801 -7.02 34.99 27.01
N ARG A 802 -6.46 36.10 27.49
CA ARG A 802 -5.28 36.12 28.36
C ARG A 802 -5.70 35.96 29.82
N VAL A 803 -5.14 34.98 30.51
CA VAL A 803 -5.31 34.73 31.94
C VAL A 803 -4.09 35.30 32.68
N PRO A 804 -4.27 36.18 33.69
CA PRO A 804 -3.16 36.80 34.40
C PRO A 804 -2.25 35.78 35.10
N ALA A 805 -0.93 35.90 34.93
CA ALA A 805 0.04 35.01 35.56
C ALA A 805 -0.07 34.98 37.10
N ALA A 806 -0.40 36.11 37.71
CA ALA A 806 -0.63 36.23 39.15
C ALA A 806 -1.74 35.31 39.69
N ARG A 807 -2.58 34.70 38.83
CA ARG A 807 -3.63 33.76 39.22
C ARG A 807 -3.28 32.30 39.00
N VAL A 808 -2.43 32.02 38.02
CA VAL A 808 -2.05 30.64 37.67
C VAL A 808 -0.78 30.23 38.40
N THR A 809 0.19 31.14 38.53
CA THR A 809 1.48 30.86 39.18
C THR A 809 1.32 30.40 40.64
N PRO A 810 0.48 31.04 41.49
CA PRO A 810 0.31 30.56 42.87
C PRO A 810 -0.29 29.15 42.95
N LEU A 811 -1.15 28.76 42.01
CA LEU A 811 -1.74 27.42 41.96
C LEU A 811 -0.74 26.34 41.48
N ILE A 812 0.22 26.73 40.63
CA ILE A 812 1.35 25.89 40.25
C ILE A 812 2.33 25.74 41.41
N GLU A 813 2.64 26.84 42.11
CA GLU A 813 3.52 26.84 43.28
C GLU A 813 2.91 26.06 44.46
N ALA A 814 1.58 26.11 44.61
CA ALA A 814 0.83 25.31 45.59
C ALA A 814 0.69 23.82 45.20
N GLY A 815 1.18 23.40 44.02
CA GLY A 815 1.10 22.03 43.55
C GLY A 815 -0.30 21.56 43.14
N THR A 816 -1.28 22.47 43.05
CA THR A 816 -2.65 22.17 42.60
C THR A 816 -2.69 21.97 41.08
N LEU A 817 -1.85 22.72 40.36
CA LEU A 817 -1.67 22.62 38.92
C LEU A 817 -0.21 22.24 38.60
N TYR A 818 0.02 21.49 37.53
CA TYR A 818 1.35 21.31 36.98
C TYR A 818 1.43 21.83 35.55
N ARG A 819 2.59 22.39 35.22
CA ARG A 819 2.91 22.86 33.87
C ARG A 819 3.77 21.81 33.17
N SER A 820 3.31 21.32 32.02
CA SER A 820 4.07 20.42 31.16
C SER A 820 5.12 21.16 30.33
N ALA A 821 6.07 20.40 29.76
CA ALA A 821 7.17 20.95 28.96
C ALA A 821 6.72 21.64 27.66
N ASP A 822 5.54 21.27 27.13
CA ASP A 822 4.92 21.91 25.97
C ASP A 822 4.10 23.17 26.33
N GLY A 823 4.15 23.59 27.61
CA GLY A 823 3.52 24.81 28.09
C GLY A 823 2.05 24.67 28.47
N ARG A 824 1.45 23.48 28.42
CA ARG A 824 0.08 23.25 28.91
C ARG A 824 0.06 23.17 30.44
N VAL A 825 -1.08 23.54 31.02
CA VAL A 825 -1.29 23.51 32.47
C VAL A 825 -2.44 22.55 32.77
N TYR A 826 -2.19 21.60 33.65
CA TYR A 826 -3.12 20.55 34.02
C TYR A 826 -3.35 20.53 35.53
N LEU A 827 -4.50 19.99 35.94
CA LEU A 827 -4.73 19.64 37.33
C LEU A 827 -3.78 18.52 37.75
N VAL A 828 -3.14 18.64 38.91
CA VAL A 828 -2.44 17.51 39.53
C VAL A 828 -3.50 16.56 40.08
N LYS A 829 -3.76 15.44 39.40
CA LYS A 829 -4.62 14.37 39.93
C LYS A 829 -3.78 13.48 40.85
N ASP A 830 -4.32 13.17 42.03
CA ASP A 830 -3.73 12.18 42.93
C ASP A 830 -3.46 10.86 42.19
N ALA A 831 -2.22 10.39 42.33
CA ALA A 831 -1.68 9.29 41.54
C ALA A 831 -2.38 7.96 41.84
N LYS A 832 -3.39 7.60 41.05
CA LYS A 832 -3.80 6.22 40.75
C LYS A 832 -4.77 6.21 39.57
N ALA A 833 -4.41 5.47 38.53
CA ALA A 833 -5.14 5.18 37.29
C ALA A 833 -4.87 6.11 36.09
N GLU A 834 -3.85 5.73 35.29
CA GLU A 834 -3.82 6.03 33.86
C GLU A 834 -3.71 4.72 33.08
N THR A 835 -4.66 4.48 32.17
CA THR A 835 -4.38 4.25 30.74
C THR A 835 -5.68 4.07 29.96
N THR A 836 -6.26 5.16 29.44
CA THR A 836 -6.98 5.13 28.15
C THR A 836 -7.11 6.55 27.60
N ALA A 837 -6.41 6.86 26.51
CA ALA A 837 -6.64 8.08 25.76
C ALA A 837 -7.38 7.73 24.47
N LEU A 838 -8.63 8.20 24.38
CA LEU A 838 -9.36 8.44 23.14
C LEU A 838 -8.68 9.58 22.37
N VAL A 839 -8.56 9.43 21.04
CA VAL A 839 -8.39 10.56 20.12
C VAL A 839 -9.33 10.35 18.93
N MET A 840 -10.28 11.26 18.77
CA MET A 840 -11.05 11.48 17.54
C MET A 840 -10.66 12.84 16.93
N VAL A 841 -10.20 12.73 15.68
CA VAL A 841 -10.36 13.57 14.48
C VAL A 841 -10.94 14.99 14.61
N GLY A 842 -10.24 15.96 13.99
CA GLY A 842 -10.88 17.19 13.47
C GLY A 842 -9.93 18.28 12.95
N GLY A 843 -9.92 18.48 11.62
CA GLY A 843 -9.87 19.83 11.02
C GLY A 843 -8.51 20.40 10.62
N CYS A 844 -8.07 20.13 9.40
CA CYS A 844 -7.06 20.94 8.70
C CYS A 844 -7.72 22.23 8.17
N CYS A 845 -7.34 23.38 8.72
CA CYS A 845 -7.46 24.67 8.04
C CYS A 845 -6.08 25.34 8.03
N SER A 846 -5.62 25.63 6.82
CA SER A 846 -4.43 26.35 6.43
C SER A 846 -4.34 27.77 7.00
N CYS A 847 -3.20 28.18 7.58
CA CYS A 847 -2.45 29.39 7.19
C CYS A 847 -1.22 29.66 8.09
N GLY A 848 -0.10 30.01 7.43
CA GLY A 848 0.77 31.12 7.82
C GLY A 848 1.78 30.93 8.96
N THR A 849 2.94 30.35 8.67
CA THR A 849 4.19 30.63 9.38
C THR A 849 4.59 32.09 9.18
N ALA A 850 4.54 32.90 10.25
CA ALA A 850 5.19 34.20 10.33
C ALA A 850 6.34 34.11 11.35
N VAL A 851 7.56 34.32 10.85
CA VAL A 851 8.80 34.47 11.61
C VAL A 851 8.88 35.92 12.09
N GLU A 852 8.91 36.13 13.40
CA GLU A 852 9.16 37.44 14.02
C GLU A 852 10.67 37.71 14.11
N PHE A 853 11.12 38.86 13.58
CA PHE A 853 12.39 39.50 13.95
C PHE A 853 12.10 40.86 14.60
N PRO A 854 13.00 41.37 15.46
CA PRO A 854 12.67 42.33 16.51
C PRO A 854 12.56 43.78 16.03
N ARG A 855 11.77 44.53 16.79
CA ARG A 855 11.43 45.95 16.62
C ARG A 855 12.66 46.87 16.64
N GLY A 856 12.66 47.82 15.71
CA GLY A 856 13.45 49.06 15.76
C GLY A 856 13.07 50.00 14.62
N GLU A 857 12.32 51.05 14.98
CA GLU A 857 12.16 52.33 14.26
C GLU A 857 11.06 52.51 13.16
N SER A 858 10.23 53.52 13.45
CA SER A 858 9.38 54.41 12.62
C SER A 858 8.47 53.88 11.49
N ARG A 859 7.16 53.99 11.74
CA ARG A 859 6.09 54.06 10.71
C ARG A 859 6.13 55.39 9.94
N PRO A 860 5.61 55.43 8.70
CA PRO A 860 4.38 56.20 8.50
C PRO A 860 3.32 55.59 7.57
N ALA A 861 2.07 55.93 7.89
CA ALA A 861 0.85 56.11 7.08
C ALA A 861 0.38 55.05 6.05
N CYS A 862 -0.83 54.54 6.31
CA CYS A 862 -1.72 53.90 5.34
C CYS A 862 -2.44 54.94 4.45
N THR A 863 -2.66 54.62 3.18
CA THR A 863 -3.82 55.10 2.42
C THR A 863 -4.41 53.97 1.55
N HIS A 864 -5.73 53.82 1.66
CA HIS A 864 -6.59 53.03 0.78
C HIS A 864 -6.79 53.72 -0.58
N ASN A 865 -6.96 52.92 -1.63
CA ASN A 865 -7.88 53.07 -2.78
C ASN A 865 -7.66 51.82 -3.67
N GLY A 866 -8.62 51.11 -4.25
CA GLY A 866 -9.97 51.46 -4.66
C GLY A 866 -10.07 51.39 -6.20
N SER A 867 -11.04 50.61 -6.70
CA SER A 867 -11.54 50.57 -8.10
C SER A 867 -10.69 49.72 -9.09
N SER A 868 -11.17 48.69 -9.82
CA SER A 868 -12.37 48.41 -10.64
C SER A 868 -12.22 48.72 -12.14
N GLY A 869 -12.65 47.78 -13.00
CA GLY A 869 -13.03 47.97 -14.41
C GLY A 869 -12.00 47.44 -15.42
N VAL A 870 -12.18 46.35 -16.18
CA VAL A 870 -13.22 45.95 -17.16
C VAL A 870 -13.09 46.66 -18.53
N THR A 871 -12.67 45.84 -19.52
CA THR A 871 -12.94 45.83 -20.99
C THR A 871 -12.56 47.00 -21.89
N GLY A 872 -12.04 46.65 -23.07
CA GLY A 872 -12.19 47.50 -24.26
C GLY A 872 -11.22 47.20 -25.40
N SER A 873 -11.46 46.13 -26.14
CA SER A 873 -10.85 45.85 -27.44
C SER A 873 -11.28 46.86 -28.51
N GLY A 874 -10.34 47.34 -29.32
CA GLY A 874 -10.61 48.09 -30.54
C GLY A 874 -9.42 48.00 -31.51
N ALA A 875 -9.49 47.07 -32.45
CA ALA A 875 -8.74 47.08 -33.72
C ALA A 875 -9.27 48.24 -34.61
N PRO A 876 -8.66 48.62 -35.77
CA PRO A 876 -7.75 47.81 -36.60
C PRO A 876 -6.60 48.60 -37.27
N GLY A 877 -5.81 47.88 -38.08
CA GLY A 877 -5.18 48.46 -39.27
C GLY A 877 -3.67 48.37 -39.31
N THR A 878 -3.20 47.37 -40.04
CA THR A 878 -1.83 47.15 -40.52
C THR A 878 -1.32 48.25 -41.45
N SER A 879 -0.06 48.62 -41.25
CA SER A 879 0.94 48.95 -42.28
C SER A 879 2.30 48.51 -41.79
#